data_AF-A0A8C7GHG8-F1
#
_entry.id   AF-A0A8C7GHG8-F1
#
_cell.length_a   1.000
_cell.length_b   1.000
_cell.length_c   1.000
_cell.angle_alpha   90.00
_cell.angle_beta   90.00
_cell.angle_gamma   90.00
#
_symmetry.space_group_name_H-M   'P 1'
#
loop_
_entity.id
_entity.type
_entity.pdbx_description
1 polymer ?
#
loop_
_entity_poly.entity_id
_entity_poly.type
_entity_poly.pdbx_seq_one_letter_code
_entity_poly.pdbx_strand_id
1 'polypeptide(L)'
;MAPPLARSAPGELNHWWSQLRFRLQNRKGWNEMLDETFLLQNKRTNDIPLFFAAKENSAGCIKKLLDCASTNIFERGALGETALHVAVLNDNMDAAVALMDGAPELINEPMTSDLFLGMTPLHIAVVNQNFNLVRSLIGKGADVATPRVTGLYFRKRRGGLLYYGEHILAFAACVGNQDIISMVINAGASTRAQDSIGNTVLHILVLQPNKTLACLALDLLLAHDVELDQTVPLDMVPNYRGLTPFKLAAKEGNLVAFQHLVNRRRVVQWNLGPLTSNLYDLSEIDSLVADDDLSVLELIVGSQRREARRILEVTPVRQLVSLKWNLYGKHYFRLLLLLYLLYIGTFTLCCVYRPLKDAPENYTVSDMDKTIRVQKTLKESYVTYGDNLRLAGEMISVLGALVILLLEIPDMLRVGAKQYFGQTALGGPFHVILIAYAFLVVLLCVFRVSGVQGEAVVMAVCLVLGWSNVMFFARGFQMLGPYVIMIQKIIFGDLTKFMWLSFIVLMGFSTSLWMVYMTQDPDSLPAYRSFPITLFSQFELSVGLIDLPVDHTITTPPIVHVLHCTFSVVSYILLLNLLIAMMSDTHWRVAQERDELWRTQVVATTLMLERRLPRCLWPRLGVCGLLYGLGERWYLRVEDRNDPLVQKMRRYVQAFSKDEDQSKEREEMENTDTSKGPGNLAFWHMIHHNSLGLDMEQEEDDQEVR
;
A
#
# COMPACT_ATOMS: atom_id res chain seq x y z
N MET A 1 30.72 -14.57 -9.08
CA MET A 1 29.80 -15.36 -9.91
C MET A 1 28.41 -14.77 -9.72
N ALA A 2 27.87 -14.14 -10.77
CA ALA A 2 26.57 -13.47 -10.73
C ALA A 2 25.41 -14.49 -10.67
N PRO A 3 24.29 -14.20 -10.00
CA PRO A 3 23.13 -15.07 -10.01
C PRO A 3 22.41 -14.95 -11.36
N PRO A 4 21.88 -16.06 -11.92
CA PRO A 4 21.23 -16.04 -13.22
C PRO A 4 19.83 -15.40 -13.11
N LEU A 5 19.72 -14.15 -13.56
CA LEU A 5 18.49 -13.53 -14.00
C LEU A 5 17.99 -14.27 -15.25
N ALA A 6 17.05 -15.21 -15.08
CA ALA A 6 15.99 -15.59 -16.05
C ALA A 6 15.56 -17.06 -15.91
N ARG A 7 14.77 -17.42 -14.88
CA ARG A 7 13.89 -18.61 -14.91
C ARG A 7 12.65 -18.44 -14.02
N SER A 8 11.85 -17.39 -14.24
CA SER A 8 10.51 -17.26 -13.61
C SER A 8 9.39 -16.93 -14.60
N ALA A 9 9.71 -16.34 -15.76
CA ALA A 9 8.72 -15.98 -16.77
C ALA A 9 7.88 -17.15 -17.35
N PRO A 10 8.42 -18.34 -17.67
CA PRO A 10 7.61 -19.39 -18.30
C PRO A 10 6.63 -20.07 -17.33
N GLY A 11 6.92 -20.09 -16.03
CA GLY A 11 6.02 -20.66 -15.01
C GLY A 11 4.81 -19.77 -14.73
N GLU A 12 5.02 -18.45 -14.66
CA GLU A 12 3.92 -17.48 -14.51
C GLU A 12 3.07 -17.35 -15.77
N LEU A 13 3.67 -17.45 -16.97
CA LEU A 13 2.93 -17.49 -18.23
C LEU A 13 2.10 -18.77 -18.39
N ASN A 14 2.62 -19.95 -18.00
CA ASN A 14 1.83 -21.18 -17.99
C ASN A 14 0.72 -21.18 -16.93
N HIS A 15 0.97 -20.55 -15.77
CA HIS A 15 -0.04 -20.36 -14.72
C HIS A 15 -1.13 -19.36 -15.16
N TRP A 16 -0.72 -18.27 -15.81
CA TRP A 16 -1.64 -17.30 -16.40
C TRP A 16 -2.44 -17.91 -17.54
N TRP A 17 -1.81 -18.70 -18.42
CA TRP A 17 -2.50 -19.43 -19.49
C TRP A 17 -3.43 -20.51 -18.95
N SER A 18 -3.08 -21.23 -17.89
CA SER A 18 -3.99 -22.20 -17.27
C SER A 18 -5.14 -21.50 -16.53
N GLN A 19 -4.90 -20.36 -15.88
CA GLN A 19 -5.96 -19.53 -15.29
C GLN A 19 -6.86 -18.88 -16.34
N LEU A 20 -6.29 -18.38 -17.43
CA LEU A 20 -7.04 -17.77 -18.53
C LEU A 20 -7.83 -18.84 -19.26
N ARG A 21 -7.23 -20.01 -19.51
CA ARG A 21 -7.90 -21.18 -20.08
C ARG A 21 -9.01 -21.69 -19.17
N PHE A 22 -8.80 -21.73 -17.84
CA PHE A 22 -9.84 -22.04 -16.86
C PHE A 22 -10.96 -20.98 -16.86
N ARG A 23 -10.62 -19.68 -16.90
CA ARG A 23 -11.61 -18.58 -16.98
C ARG A 23 -12.37 -18.53 -18.31
N LEU A 24 -11.75 -18.98 -19.39
CA LEU A 24 -12.36 -19.04 -20.72
C LEU A 24 -13.18 -20.33 -20.93
N GLN A 25 -12.77 -21.46 -20.31
CA GLN A 25 -13.52 -22.71 -20.35
C GLN A 25 -14.69 -22.72 -19.35
N ASN A 26 -14.56 -22.12 -18.18
CA ASN A 26 -15.65 -21.92 -17.23
C ASN A 26 -16.30 -20.55 -17.43
N ARG A 27 -17.16 -20.45 -18.45
CA ARG A 27 -18.06 -19.30 -18.64
C ARG A 27 -19.07 -19.11 -17.50
N LYS A 28 -19.27 -20.15 -16.67
CA LYS A 28 -20.02 -20.10 -15.41
C LYS A 28 -19.14 -19.54 -14.30
N GLY A 29 -19.65 -18.62 -13.49
CA GLY A 29 -18.87 -17.99 -12.43
C GLY A 29 -18.29 -19.03 -11.46
N TRP A 30 -17.14 -18.74 -10.83
CA TRP A 30 -16.51 -19.66 -9.85
C TRP A 30 -17.49 -20.20 -8.80
N ASN A 31 -18.42 -19.36 -8.35
CA ASN A 31 -19.44 -19.72 -7.37
C ASN A 31 -20.46 -20.72 -7.93
N GLU A 32 -20.91 -20.52 -9.18
CA GLU A 32 -21.84 -21.44 -9.84
C GLU A 32 -21.21 -22.82 -10.04
N MET A 33 -19.93 -22.87 -10.42
CA MET A 33 -19.18 -24.14 -10.47
C MET A 33 -19.12 -24.81 -9.10
N LEU A 34 -18.85 -24.06 -8.03
CA LEU A 34 -18.85 -24.61 -6.68
C LEU A 34 -20.23 -25.17 -6.31
N ASP A 35 -21.30 -24.42 -6.56
CA ASP A 35 -22.67 -24.84 -6.25
C ASP A 35 -23.05 -26.13 -6.97
N GLU A 36 -22.74 -26.24 -8.27
CA GLU A 36 -22.95 -27.47 -9.03
C GLU A 36 -22.16 -28.64 -8.44
N THR A 37 -20.88 -28.44 -8.08
CA THR A 37 -20.06 -29.51 -7.50
C THR A 37 -20.57 -29.97 -6.14
N PHE A 38 -21.03 -29.07 -5.27
CA PHE A 38 -21.58 -29.43 -3.96
C PHE A 38 -22.96 -30.09 -4.05
N LEU A 39 -23.80 -29.67 -5.00
CA LEU A 39 -25.06 -30.37 -5.29
C LEU A 39 -24.82 -31.77 -5.82
N LEU A 40 -23.84 -31.95 -6.72
CA LEU A 40 -23.42 -33.27 -7.20
C LEU A 40 -22.81 -34.12 -6.09
N GLN A 41 -22.05 -33.52 -5.17
CA GLN A 41 -21.50 -34.21 -4.00
C GLN A 41 -22.63 -34.77 -3.11
N ASN A 42 -23.61 -33.93 -2.77
CA ASN A 42 -24.77 -34.37 -1.97
C ASN A 42 -25.55 -35.47 -2.66
N LYS A 43 -25.75 -35.38 -3.98
CA LYS A 43 -26.40 -36.42 -4.76
C LYS A 43 -25.62 -37.74 -4.70
N ARG A 44 -24.31 -37.72 -4.99
CA ARG A 44 -23.43 -38.91 -4.94
C ARG A 44 -23.37 -39.54 -3.55
N THR A 45 -23.35 -38.72 -2.51
CA THR A 45 -23.34 -39.18 -1.11
C THR A 45 -24.60 -39.96 -0.76
N ASN A 46 -25.75 -39.58 -1.33
CA ASN A 46 -27.01 -40.30 -1.14
C ASN A 46 -27.16 -41.52 -2.08
N ASP A 47 -26.60 -41.46 -3.30
CA ASP A 47 -26.68 -42.54 -4.30
C ASP A 47 -25.77 -43.75 -3.93
N ILE A 48 -24.61 -43.50 -3.31
CA ILE A 48 -23.62 -44.54 -2.96
C ILE A 48 -23.97 -45.14 -1.58
N PRO A 49 -24.33 -46.44 -1.48
CA PRO A 49 -24.80 -47.04 -0.22
C PRO A 49 -23.80 -46.95 0.93
N LEU A 50 -22.51 -47.12 0.63
CA LEU A 50 -21.44 -47.02 1.63
C LEU A 50 -21.27 -45.58 2.15
N PHE A 51 -21.46 -44.58 1.29
CA PHE A 51 -21.38 -43.17 1.69
C PHE A 51 -22.60 -42.76 2.51
N PHE A 52 -23.78 -43.24 2.13
CA PHE A 52 -25.00 -43.02 2.89
C PHE A 52 -24.89 -43.65 4.29
N ALA A 53 -24.40 -44.89 4.40
CA ALA A 53 -24.17 -45.54 5.69
C ALA A 53 -23.12 -44.81 6.56
N ALA A 54 -22.07 -44.26 5.93
CA ALA A 54 -21.06 -43.42 6.59
C ALA A 54 -21.62 -42.08 7.08
N LYS A 55 -22.52 -41.46 6.31
CA LYS A 55 -23.21 -40.22 6.65
C LYS A 55 -24.25 -40.39 7.77
N GLU A 56 -24.94 -41.53 7.82
CA GLU A 56 -25.96 -41.84 8.84
C GLU A 56 -25.41 -42.54 10.10
N ASN A 57 -24.08 -42.53 10.28
CA ASN A 57 -23.37 -43.20 11.40
C ASN A 57 -23.74 -44.69 11.61
N SER A 58 -24.07 -45.42 10.56
CA SER A 58 -24.61 -46.79 10.66
C SER A 58 -23.50 -47.85 10.63
N ALA A 59 -22.74 -47.99 11.71
CA ALA A 59 -21.60 -48.91 11.83
C ALA A 59 -21.95 -50.38 11.50
N GLY A 60 -23.14 -50.85 11.90
CA GLY A 60 -23.59 -52.22 11.59
C GLY A 60 -23.81 -52.46 10.09
N CYS A 61 -24.34 -51.46 9.37
CA CYS A 61 -24.51 -51.52 7.92
C CYS A 61 -23.16 -51.48 7.21
N ILE A 62 -22.24 -50.65 7.69
CA ILE A 62 -20.87 -50.56 7.14
C ILE A 62 -20.17 -51.92 7.22
N LYS A 63 -20.19 -52.59 8.39
CA LYS A 63 -19.60 -53.93 8.53
C LYS A 63 -20.16 -54.92 7.52
N LYS A 64 -21.49 -54.99 7.40
CA LYS A 64 -22.16 -55.86 6.41
C LYS A 64 -21.81 -55.53 4.97
N LEU A 65 -21.67 -54.24 4.64
CA LEU A 65 -21.30 -53.77 3.31
C LEU A 65 -19.84 -54.09 2.99
N LEU A 66 -18.94 -53.99 3.98
CA LEU A 66 -17.53 -54.36 3.83
C LEU A 66 -17.34 -55.89 3.70
N ASP A 67 -18.21 -56.69 4.32
CA ASP A 67 -18.20 -58.16 4.16
C ASP A 67 -18.69 -58.61 2.76
N CYS A 68 -19.34 -57.73 2.01
CA CYS A 68 -19.86 -58.03 0.67
C CYS A 68 -18.78 -57.81 -0.40
N ALA A 69 -18.44 -58.86 -1.15
CA ALA A 69 -17.45 -58.81 -2.22
C ALA A 69 -17.80 -57.86 -3.39
N SER A 70 -19.07 -57.46 -3.51
CA SER A 70 -19.53 -56.51 -4.55
C SER A 70 -19.28 -55.04 -4.20
N THR A 71 -18.92 -54.72 -2.97
CA THR A 71 -18.76 -53.34 -2.52
C THR A 71 -17.38 -52.83 -2.92
N ASN A 72 -17.34 -51.77 -3.73
CA ASN A 72 -16.09 -51.09 -4.05
C ASN A 72 -15.73 -50.09 -2.94
N ILE A 73 -14.74 -50.45 -2.12
CA ILE A 73 -14.26 -49.62 -0.99
C ILE A 73 -13.63 -48.29 -1.49
N PHE A 74 -13.05 -48.30 -2.69
CA PHE A 74 -12.38 -47.15 -3.28
C PHE A 74 -13.29 -46.29 -4.17
N GLU A 75 -14.61 -46.52 -4.15
CA GLU A 75 -15.55 -45.67 -4.88
C GLU A 75 -15.39 -44.20 -4.45
N ARG A 76 -15.38 -43.32 -5.45
CA ARG A 76 -15.10 -41.89 -5.26
C ARG A 76 -16.34 -41.04 -5.51
N GLY A 77 -16.55 -40.07 -4.63
CA GLY A 77 -17.60 -39.06 -4.78
C GLY A 77 -17.27 -37.96 -5.80
N ALA A 78 -18.08 -36.91 -5.82
CA ALA A 78 -17.91 -35.80 -6.78
C ALA A 78 -16.65 -34.96 -6.49
N LEU A 79 -16.18 -34.92 -5.23
CA LEU A 79 -14.94 -34.27 -4.83
C LEU A 79 -13.76 -35.24 -4.77
N GLY A 80 -13.93 -36.48 -5.25
CA GLY A 80 -12.90 -37.52 -5.16
C GLY A 80 -12.73 -38.07 -3.74
N GLU A 81 -13.71 -37.86 -2.87
CA GLU A 81 -13.72 -38.33 -1.48
C GLU A 81 -14.02 -39.83 -1.37
N THR A 82 -13.62 -40.42 -0.25
CA THR A 82 -13.91 -41.82 0.11
C THR A 82 -14.99 -41.90 1.20
N ALA A 83 -15.49 -43.09 1.49
CA ALA A 83 -16.46 -43.29 2.58
C ALA A 83 -15.92 -42.79 3.94
N LEU A 84 -14.61 -42.91 4.19
CA LEU A 84 -13.99 -42.43 5.41
C LEU A 84 -13.99 -40.89 5.49
N HIS A 85 -13.75 -40.20 4.36
CA HIS A 85 -13.88 -38.74 4.32
C HIS A 85 -15.30 -38.29 4.66
N VAL A 86 -16.32 -38.98 4.15
CA VAL A 86 -17.74 -38.67 4.43
C VAL A 86 -18.08 -38.92 5.91
N ALA A 87 -17.61 -40.02 6.50
CA ALA A 87 -17.81 -40.29 7.92
C ALA A 87 -17.17 -39.21 8.81
N VAL A 88 -15.92 -38.83 8.50
CA VAL A 88 -15.18 -37.81 9.23
C VAL A 88 -15.78 -36.42 9.04
N LEU A 89 -16.23 -36.07 7.83
CA LEU A 89 -16.85 -34.78 7.54
C LEU A 89 -18.12 -34.53 8.38
N ASN A 90 -18.87 -35.58 8.68
CA ASN A 90 -20.07 -35.53 9.51
C ASN A 90 -19.81 -35.84 10.99
N ASP A 91 -18.54 -35.93 11.42
CA ASP A 91 -18.12 -36.27 12.80
C ASP A 91 -18.68 -37.59 13.35
N ASN A 92 -18.94 -38.55 12.46
CA ASN A 92 -19.49 -39.86 12.79
C ASN A 92 -18.40 -40.83 13.24
N MET A 93 -18.12 -40.82 14.56
CA MET A 93 -17.05 -41.62 15.16
C MET A 93 -17.22 -43.13 14.95
N ASP A 94 -18.42 -43.69 15.17
CA ASP A 94 -18.63 -45.14 15.10
C ASP A 94 -18.48 -45.66 13.66
N ALA A 95 -19.01 -44.92 12.70
CA ALA A 95 -18.81 -45.20 11.27
C ALA A 95 -17.35 -45.09 10.86
N ALA A 96 -16.64 -44.04 11.30
CA ALA A 96 -15.22 -43.88 11.01
C ALA A 96 -14.38 -45.02 11.59
N VAL A 97 -14.62 -45.43 12.84
CA VAL A 97 -13.92 -46.57 13.46
C VAL A 97 -14.23 -47.88 12.74
N ALA A 98 -15.49 -48.13 12.38
CA ALA A 98 -15.86 -49.33 11.61
C ALA A 98 -15.18 -49.37 10.23
N LEU A 99 -15.05 -48.22 9.56
CA LEU A 99 -14.33 -48.10 8.28
C LEU A 99 -12.81 -48.28 8.46
N MET A 100 -12.21 -47.72 9.50
CA MET A 100 -10.77 -47.88 9.78
C MET A 100 -10.41 -49.33 10.14
N ASP A 101 -11.28 -50.04 10.85
CA ASP A 101 -11.07 -51.44 11.23
C ASP A 101 -11.27 -52.39 10.06
N GLY A 102 -12.28 -52.16 9.21
CA GLY A 102 -12.60 -53.02 8.07
C GLY A 102 -11.84 -52.68 6.78
N ALA A 103 -11.36 -51.45 6.63
CA ALA A 103 -10.65 -50.96 5.45
C ALA A 103 -9.53 -49.96 5.83
N PRO A 104 -8.43 -50.43 6.46
CA PRO A 104 -7.34 -49.57 6.92
C PRO A 104 -6.63 -48.84 5.77
N GLU A 105 -6.74 -49.35 4.54
CA GLU A 105 -6.19 -48.73 3.33
C GLU A 105 -6.78 -47.34 3.06
N LEU A 106 -7.99 -47.04 3.55
CA LEU A 106 -8.65 -45.75 3.35
C LEU A 106 -8.08 -44.60 4.20
N ILE A 107 -7.28 -44.89 5.23
CA ILE A 107 -6.84 -43.90 6.23
C ILE A 107 -6.00 -42.79 5.59
N ASN A 108 -5.11 -43.16 4.66
CA ASN A 108 -4.15 -42.25 4.03
C ASN A 108 -4.53 -41.86 2.60
N GLU A 109 -5.69 -42.32 2.12
CA GLU A 109 -6.18 -41.97 0.79
C GLU A 109 -6.57 -40.48 0.75
N PRO A 110 -6.00 -39.68 -0.18
CA PRO A 110 -6.38 -38.29 -0.33
C PRO A 110 -7.59 -38.12 -1.28
N MET A 111 -8.28 -36.99 -1.14
CA MET A 111 -9.24 -36.49 -2.12
C MET A 111 -8.54 -36.13 -3.43
N THR A 112 -9.16 -36.45 -4.56
CA THR A 112 -8.56 -36.32 -5.89
C THR A 112 -9.14 -35.19 -6.75
N SER A 113 -10.20 -34.51 -6.32
CA SER A 113 -10.74 -33.37 -7.09
C SER A 113 -9.82 -32.16 -7.09
N ASP A 114 -9.88 -31.36 -8.16
CA ASP A 114 -9.12 -30.11 -8.27
C ASP A 114 -9.39 -29.13 -7.11
N LEU A 115 -10.58 -29.18 -6.50
CA LEU A 115 -10.98 -28.31 -5.40
C LEU A 115 -10.31 -28.69 -4.07
N PHE A 116 -10.30 -29.98 -3.73
CA PHE A 116 -9.84 -30.51 -2.44
C PHE A 116 -8.61 -31.44 -2.56
N LEU A 117 -7.88 -31.34 -3.67
CA LEU A 117 -6.75 -32.21 -3.97
C LEU A 117 -5.78 -32.36 -2.80
N GLY A 118 -5.49 -33.60 -2.43
CA GLY A 118 -4.52 -33.95 -1.38
C GLY A 118 -5.06 -33.88 0.05
N MET A 119 -6.33 -33.49 0.23
CA MET A 119 -6.98 -33.51 1.55
C MET A 119 -7.17 -34.95 2.03
N THR A 120 -6.72 -35.27 3.23
CA THR A 120 -6.89 -36.60 3.85
C THR A 120 -7.97 -36.55 4.94
N PRO A 121 -8.50 -37.71 5.40
CA PRO A 121 -9.47 -37.75 6.49
C PRO A 121 -8.92 -37.10 7.77
N LEU A 122 -7.62 -37.23 8.06
CA LEU A 122 -6.97 -36.60 9.20
C LEU A 122 -7.04 -35.06 9.14
N HIS A 123 -6.89 -34.47 7.96
CA HIS A 123 -7.05 -33.01 7.83
C HIS A 123 -8.47 -32.56 8.18
N ILE A 124 -9.50 -33.32 7.77
CA ILE A 124 -10.91 -32.97 8.06
C ILE A 124 -11.18 -33.08 9.57
N ALA A 125 -10.71 -34.17 10.21
CA ALA A 125 -10.85 -34.37 11.65
C ALA A 125 -10.21 -33.24 12.48
N VAL A 126 -9.05 -32.73 12.04
CA VAL A 126 -8.37 -31.59 12.67
C VAL A 126 -9.17 -30.30 12.50
N VAL A 127 -9.73 -30.05 11.31
CA VAL A 127 -10.58 -28.87 11.07
C VAL A 127 -11.84 -28.89 11.92
N ASN A 128 -12.47 -30.06 12.08
CA ASN A 128 -13.66 -30.24 12.91
C ASN A 128 -13.35 -30.22 14.42
N GLN A 129 -12.09 -30.13 14.83
CA GLN A 129 -11.66 -30.11 16.24
C GLN A 129 -12.04 -31.37 17.04
N ASN A 130 -12.28 -32.49 16.35
CA ASN A 130 -12.66 -33.73 17.01
C ASN A 130 -11.42 -34.49 17.52
N PHE A 131 -11.01 -34.18 18.75
CA PHE A 131 -9.82 -34.75 19.38
C PHE A 131 -9.83 -36.29 19.43
N ASN A 132 -10.99 -36.90 19.70
CA ASN A 132 -11.10 -38.36 19.80
C ASN A 132 -10.89 -39.04 18.44
N LEU A 133 -11.43 -38.44 17.38
CA LEU A 133 -11.27 -38.91 16.01
C LEU A 133 -9.83 -38.75 15.52
N VAL A 134 -9.20 -37.61 15.82
CA VAL A 134 -7.77 -37.37 15.53
C VAL A 134 -6.90 -38.40 16.25
N ARG A 135 -7.14 -38.65 17.54
CA ARG A 135 -6.42 -39.68 18.31
C ARG A 135 -6.57 -41.06 17.70
N SER A 136 -7.79 -41.42 17.30
CA SER A 136 -8.07 -42.73 16.69
C SER A 136 -7.36 -42.88 15.34
N LEU A 137 -7.43 -41.87 14.47
CA LEU A 137 -6.76 -41.86 13.17
C LEU A 137 -5.24 -41.99 13.31
N ILE A 138 -4.62 -41.19 14.19
CA ILE A 138 -3.17 -41.26 14.46
C ILE A 138 -2.82 -42.62 15.06
N GLY A 139 -3.60 -43.13 16.01
CA GLY A 139 -3.39 -44.44 16.62
C GLY A 139 -3.52 -45.62 15.63
N LYS A 140 -4.25 -45.43 14.53
CA LYS A 140 -4.42 -46.41 13.44
C LYS A 140 -3.43 -46.24 12.28
N GLY A 141 -2.45 -45.34 12.41
CA GLY A 141 -1.37 -45.17 11.42
C GLY A 141 -1.64 -44.11 10.35
N ALA A 142 -2.45 -43.09 10.66
CA ALA A 142 -2.60 -41.94 9.78
C ALA A 142 -1.27 -41.15 9.65
N ASP A 143 -0.88 -40.86 8.41
CA ASP A 143 0.33 -40.12 8.12
C ASP A 143 0.13 -38.62 8.39
N VAL A 144 1.04 -38.05 9.18
CA VAL A 144 1.01 -36.66 9.62
C VAL A 144 2.02 -35.79 8.86
N ALA A 145 3.05 -36.39 8.26
CA ALA A 145 4.21 -35.67 7.75
C ALA A 145 4.18 -35.45 6.23
N THR A 146 3.74 -36.44 5.45
CA THR A 146 3.82 -36.37 3.98
C THR A 146 2.64 -35.71 3.26
N PRO A 147 1.36 -35.82 3.71
CA PRO A 147 0.24 -35.41 2.87
C PRO A 147 0.17 -33.88 2.73
N ARG A 148 -0.12 -33.42 1.51
CA ARG A 148 -0.14 -32.00 1.15
C ARG A 148 -1.44 -31.63 0.46
N VAL A 149 -2.14 -30.65 1.01
CA VAL A 149 -3.40 -30.14 0.45
C VAL A 149 -3.11 -29.05 -0.58
N THR A 150 -3.09 -29.41 -1.87
CA THR A 150 -2.82 -28.47 -2.97
C THR A 150 -4.09 -28.03 -3.71
N GLY A 151 -5.27 -28.43 -3.23
CA GLY A 151 -6.56 -28.09 -3.82
C GLY A 151 -6.79 -26.58 -4.00
N LEU A 152 -7.50 -26.22 -5.07
CA LEU A 152 -7.79 -24.82 -5.41
C LEU A 152 -8.54 -24.07 -4.30
N TYR A 153 -9.30 -24.77 -3.47
CA TYR A 153 -10.06 -24.18 -2.37
C TYR A 153 -9.15 -23.60 -1.26
N PHE A 154 -8.00 -24.23 -1.02
CA PHE A 154 -7.06 -23.88 0.05
C PHE A 154 -5.93 -22.95 -0.39
N ARG A 155 -5.84 -22.65 -1.70
CA ARG A 155 -4.83 -21.73 -2.23
C ARG A 155 -5.19 -20.28 -1.91
N LYS A 156 -4.21 -19.49 -1.46
CA LYS A 156 -4.39 -18.04 -1.20
C LYS A 156 -4.90 -17.32 -2.46
N ARG A 157 -6.16 -16.87 -2.44
CA ARG A 157 -6.84 -16.18 -3.55
C ARG A 157 -7.62 -14.95 -3.07
N ARG A 158 -7.80 -13.97 -3.96
CA ARG A 158 -8.68 -12.82 -3.66
C ARG A 158 -10.12 -13.33 -3.52
N GLY A 159 -10.76 -13.04 -2.39
CA GLY A 159 -12.10 -13.57 -2.07
C GLY A 159 -12.11 -15.02 -1.59
N GLY A 160 -10.95 -15.64 -1.34
CA GLY A 160 -10.89 -16.93 -0.66
C GLY A 160 -11.19 -16.76 0.82
N LEU A 161 -12.01 -17.66 1.38
CA LEU A 161 -12.42 -17.62 2.79
C LEU A 161 -11.37 -18.23 3.72
N LEU A 162 -10.57 -19.18 3.21
CA LEU A 162 -9.64 -19.98 4.01
C LEU A 162 -8.25 -20.03 3.38
N TYR A 163 -7.22 -19.99 4.22
CA TYR A 163 -5.84 -20.32 3.85
C TYR A 163 -5.12 -20.89 5.08
N TYR A 164 -5.01 -22.22 5.15
CA TYR A 164 -4.37 -22.95 6.24
C TYR A 164 -3.03 -23.60 5.82
N GLY A 165 -2.54 -23.29 4.61
CA GLY A 165 -1.38 -23.95 4.03
C GLY A 165 -1.69 -25.36 3.52
N GLU A 166 -0.68 -26.21 3.49
CA GLU A 166 -0.74 -27.54 2.87
C GLU A 166 -0.59 -28.70 3.86
N HIS A 167 0.06 -28.48 5.01
CA HIS A 167 0.43 -29.54 5.96
C HIS A 167 -0.53 -29.60 7.14
N ILE A 168 -0.73 -30.79 7.71
CA ILE A 168 -1.66 -31.03 8.83
C ILE A 168 -1.39 -30.12 10.04
N LEU A 169 -0.11 -29.95 10.40
CA LEU A 169 0.26 -29.08 11.51
C LEU A 169 -0.19 -27.62 11.30
N ALA A 170 -0.17 -27.14 10.05
CA ALA A 170 -0.64 -25.79 9.74
C ALA A 170 -2.15 -25.66 9.93
N PHE A 171 -2.93 -26.69 9.57
CA PHE A 171 -4.37 -26.74 9.84
C PHE A 171 -4.65 -26.75 11.35
N ALA A 172 -3.97 -27.60 12.12
CA ALA A 172 -4.12 -27.65 13.58
C ALA A 172 -3.78 -26.31 14.24
N ALA A 173 -2.71 -25.66 13.78
CA ALA A 173 -2.27 -24.37 14.29
C ALA A 173 -3.27 -23.23 13.99
N CYS A 174 -3.86 -23.20 12.79
CA CYS A 174 -4.84 -22.17 12.43
C CYS A 174 -6.15 -22.31 13.20
N VAL A 175 -6.53 -23.55 13.52
CA VAL A 175 -7.71 -23.86 14.33
C VAL A 175 -7.48 -23.50 15.80
N GLY A 176 -6.24 -23.67 16.30
CA GLY A 176 -5.80 -23.15 17.60
C GLY A 176 -6.05 -24.08 18.79
N ASN A 177 -6.43 -25.33 18.56
CA ASN A 177 -6.59 -26.31 19.63
C ASN A 177 -5.22 -26.86 20.08
N GLN A 178 -4.79 -26.51 21.30
CA GLN A 178 -3.46 -26.84 21.84
C GLN A 178 -3.24 -28.36 21.99
N ASP A 179 -4.29 -29.10 22.34
CA ASP A 179 -4.22 -30.55 22.53
C ASP A 179 -4.03 -31.28 21.20
N ILE A 180 -4.67 -30.78 20.13
CA ILE A 180 -4.49 -31.33 18.78
C ILE A 180 -3.10 -30.97 18.24
N ILE A 181 -2.65 -29.73 18.44
CA ILE A 181 -1.31 -29.28 18.02
C ILE A 181 -0.22 -30.16 18.67
N SER A 182 -0.28 -30.34 19.98
CA SER A 182 0.70 -31.18 20.71
C SER A 182 0.63 -32.64 20.28
N MET A 183 -0.57 -33.20 20.05
CA MET A 183 -0.71 -34.57 19.54
C MET A 183 -0.09 -34.75 18.15
N VAL A 184 -0.33 -33.80 17.23
CA VAL A 184 0.22 -33.82 15.87
C VAL A 184 1.74 -33.69 15.89
N ILE A 185 2.30 -32.84 16.76
CA ILE A 185 3.76 -32.72 16.95
C ILE A 185 4.36 -34.01 17.52
N ASN A 186 3.74 -34.57 18.56
CA ASN A 186 4.18 -35.84 19.18
C ASN A 186 4.10 -37.02 18.20
N ALA A 187 3.20 -36.96 17.22
CA ALA A 187 3.09 -37.95 16.14
C ALA A 187 4.15 -37.78 15.03
N GLY A 188 5.07 -36.81 15.15
CA GLY A 188 6.20 -36.60 14.24
C GLY A 188 5.98 -35.52 13.17
N ALA A 189 5.00 -34.63 13.33
CA ALA A 189 4.82 -33.51 12.39
C ALA A 189 5.97 -32.50 12.49
N SER A 190 6.57 -32.18 11.35
CA SER A 190 7.65 -31.19 11.31
C SER A 190 7.11 -29.75 11.39
N THR A 191 7.65 -28.94 12.31
CA THR A 191 7.32 -27.51 12.47
C THR A 191 7.85 -26.65 11.31
N ARG A 192 8.86 -27.15 10.61
CA ARG A 192 9.61 -26.42 9.56
C ARG A 192 9.16 -26.74 8.14
N ALA A 193 8.13 -27.57 7.98
CA ALA A 193 7.55 -27.84 6.67
C ALA A 193 7.08 -26.53 6.02
N GLN A 194 7.43 -26.38 4.74
CA GLN A 194 7.08 -25.21 3.92
C GLN A 194 6.09 -25.61 2.83
N ASP A 195 5.06 -24.78 2.64
CA ASP A 195 4.09 -24.96 1.55
C ASP A 195 4.70 -24.64 0.16
N SER A 196 3.89 -24.73 -0.90
CA SER A 196 4.31 -24.37 -2.28
C SER A 196 4.76 -22.91 -2.45
N ILE A 197 4.45 -22.01 -1.51
CA ILE A 197 4.88 -20.60 -1.52
C ILE A 197 6.14 -20.41 -0.66
N GLY A 198 6.59 -21.45 0.06
CA GLY A 198 7.69 -21.40 1.00
C GLY A 198 7.27 -20.94 2.40
N ASN A 199 5.97 -20.81 2.66
CA ASN A 199 5.47 -20.39 3.96
C ASN A 199 5.54 -21.56 4.95
N THR A 200 6.23 -21.32 6.07
CA THR A 200 6.15 -22.17 7.26
C THR A 200 4.83 -21.96 8.01
N VAL A 201 4.55 -22.80 9.01
CA VAL A 201 3.37 -22.65 9.88
C VAL A 201 3.26 -21.25 10.49
N LEU A 202 4.39 -20.65 10.90
CA LEU A 202 4.41 -19.29 11.48
C LEU A 202 3.95 -18.22 10.49
N HIS A 203 4.32 -18.34 9.20
CA HIS A 203 3.85 -17.40 8.17
C HIS A 203 2.33 -17.49 7.99
N ILE A 204 1.77 -18.70 8.07
CA ILE A 204 0.34 -18.94 7.89
C ILE A 204 -0.44 -18.39 9.10
N LEU A 205 0.08 -18.55 10.32
CA LEU A 205 -0.52 -17.98 11.54
C LEU A 205 -0.62 -16.45 11.49
N VAL A 206 0.42 -15.78 10.98
CA VAL A 206 0.43 -14.32 10.81
C VAL A 206 -0.68 -13.84 9.84
N LEU A 207 -1.09 -14.69 8.89
CA LEU A 207 -2.12 -14.39 7.91
C LEU A 207 -3.54 -14.65 8.41
N GLN A 208 -3.72 -15.27 9.59
CA GLN A 208 -5.05 -15.60 10.10
C GLN A 208 -5.80 -14.35 10.59
N PRO A 209 -7.13 -14.33 10.41
CA PRO A 209 -7.97 -13.22 10.90
C PRO A 209 -8.01 -13.20 12.43
N ASN A 210 -8.02 -14.36 13.08
CA ASN A 210 -8.04 -14.46 14.53
C ASN A 210 -6.61 -14.32 15.10
N LYS A 211 -6.25 -13.07 15.39
CA LYS A 211 -4.90 -12.69 15.81
C LYS A 211 -4.50 -13.26 17.19
N THR A 212 -5.45 -13.45 18.10
CA THR A 212 -5.14 -13.90 19.49
C THR A 212 -4.84 -15.40 19.54
N LEU A 213 -5.69 -16.23 18.91
CA LEU A 213 -5.43 -17.67 18.79
C LEU A 213 -4.12 -17.93 18.04
N ALA A 214 -3.85 -17.15 16.99
CA ALA A 214 -2.60 -17.25 16.25
C ALA A 214 -1.37 -16.99 17.13
N CYS A 215 -1.42 -16.02 18.05
CA CYS A 215 -0.30 -15.75 18.97
C CYS A 215 -0.09 -16.90 19.97
N LEU A 216 -1.17 -17.48 20.52
CA LEU A 216 -1.09 -18.63 21.42
C LEU A 216 -0.50 -19.86 20.72
N ALA A 217 -0.96 -20.17 19.50
CA ALA A 217 -0.41 -21.27 18.71
C ALA A 217 1.06 -21.02 18.33
N LEU A 218 1.42 -19.77 18.01
CA LEU A 218 2.80 -19.37 17.71
C LEU A 218 3.72 -19.55 18.93
N ASP A 219 3.24 -19.24 20.13
CA ASP A 219 4.01 -19.44 21.36
C ASP A 219 4.32 -20.91 21.63
N LEU A 220 3.33 -21.79 21.43
CA LEU A 220 3.49 -23.23 21.59
C LEU A 220 4.48 -23.81 20.56
N LEU A 221 4.34 -23.44 19.29
CA LEU A 221 5.22 -23.94 18.23
C LEU A 221 6.68 -23.49 18.43
N LEU A 222 6.88 -22.24 18.86
CA LEU A 222 8.21 -21.73 19.15
C LEU A 222 8.80 -22.35 20.43
N ALA A 223 7.98 -22.64 21.45
CA ALA A 223 8.45 -23.34 22.65
C ALA A 223 9.00 -24.74 22.30
N HIS A 224 8.29 -25.48 21.45
CA HIS A 224 8.77 -26.78 20.95
C HIS A 224 9.99 -26.67 20.02
N ASP A 225 10.11 -25.62 19.21
CA ASP A 225 11.29 -25.43 18.34
C ASP A 225 12.57 -25.16 19.14
N VAL A 226 12.46 -24.46 20.28
CA VAL A 226 13.61 -24.22 21.18
C VAL A 226 14.14 -25.53 21.79
N GLU A 227 13.27 -26.52 22.02
CA GLU A 227 13.68 -27.85 22.51
C GLU A 227 14.50 -28.63 21.47
N LEU A 228 14.33 -28.34 20.19
CA LEU A 228 15.02 -29.03 19.09
C LEU A 228 16.43 -28.47 18.80
N ASP A 229 16.83 -27.37 19.44
CA ASP A 229 18.15 -26.71 19.38
C ASP A 229 18.78 -26.67 17.97
N GLN A 230 18.01 -26.17 16.99
CA GLN A 230 18.49 -26.05 15.62
C GLN A 230 19.30 -24.76 15.38
N THR A 231 20.21 -24.79 14.39
CA THR A 231 21.16 -23.69 14.10
C THR A 231 20.50 -22.37 13.71
N VAL A 232 19.31 -22.41 13.09
CA VAL A 232 18.53 -21.23 12.72
C VAL A 232 17.18 -21.33 13.44
N PRO A 233 16.75 -20.30 14.19
CA PRO A 233 15.46 -20.34 14.87
C PRO A 233 14.32 -20.28 13.84
N LEU A 234 13.18 -20.92 14.16
CA LEU A 234 12.03 -21.02 13.23
C LEU A 234 11.49 -19.66 12.76
N ASP A 235 11.61 -18.62 13.59
CA ASP A 235 11.15 -17.27 13.30
C ASP A 235 12.02 -16.53 12.26
N MET A 236 13.22 -17.03 11.97
CA MET A 236 14.14 -16.46 10.98
C MET A 236 14.13 -17.20 9.63
N VAL A 237 13.36 -18.29 9.51
CA VAL A 237 13.23 -19.00 8.23
C VAL A 237 12.44 -18.13 7.25
N PRO A 238 13.00 -17.76 6.08
CA PRO A 238 12.28 -17.00 5.08
C PRO A 238 11.42 -17.90 4.18
N ASN A 239 10.39 -17.33 3.58
CA ASN A 239 9.69 -17.94 2.45
C ASN A 239 10.45 -17.75 1.13
N TYR A 240 9.92 -18.29 0.02
CA TYR A 240 10.54 -18.16 -1.31
C TYR A 240 10.60 -16.70 -1.83
N ARG A 241 9.96 -15.74 -1.14
CA ARG A 241 10.06 -14.31 -1.42
C ARG A 241 11.06 -13.58 -0.51
N GLY A 242 11.82 -14.30 0.32
CA GLY A 242 12.76 -13.72 1.28
C GLY A 242 12.10 -13.04 2.49
N LEU A 243 10.80 -13.27 2.73
CA LEU A 243 10.10 -12.71 3.88
C LEU A 243 10.09 -13.73 5.01
N THR A 244 10.55 -13.33 6.20
CA THR A 244 10.34 -14.06 7.45
C THR A 244 8.92 -13.81 7.98
N PRO A 245 8.42 -14.59 8.97
CA PRO A 245 7.11 -14.35 9.57
C PRO A 245 6.98 -12.94 10.14
N PHE A 246 8.08 -12.40 10.70
CA PHE A 246 8.16 -11.03 11.20
C PHE A 246 8.00 -9.98 10.09
N LYS A 247 8.74 -10.11 8.99
CA LYS A 247 8.61 -9.25 7.79
C LYS A 247 7.22 -9.37 7.15
N LEU A 248 6.63 -10.57 7.14
CA LEU A 248 5.28 -10.81 6.63
C LEU A 248 4.22 -10.12 7.48
N ALA A 249 4.35 -10.15 8.81
CA ALA A 249 3.44 -9.46 9.73
C ALA A 249 3.42 -7.95 9.46
N ALA A 250 4.60 -7.37 9.22
CA ALA A 250 4.73 -5.97 8.84
C ALA A 250 4.05 -5.66 7.50
N LYS A 251 4.29 -6.47 6.46
CA LYS A 251 3.72 -6.28 5.13
C LYS A 251 2.19 -6.36 5.12
N GLU A 252 1.64 -7.35 5.83
CA GLU A 252 0.19 -7.61 5.85
C GLU A 252 -0.55 -6.65 6.80
N GLY A 253 0.16 -6.03 7.76
CA GLY A 253 -0.40 -5.09 8.73
C GLY A 253 -0.93 -5.73 10.00
N ASN A 254 -0.47 -6.94 10.34
CA ASN A 254 -0.93 -7.63 11.53
C ASN A 254 -0.23 -7.08 12.79
N LEU A 255 -0.82 -6.00 13.35
CA LEU A 255 -0.29 -5.28 14.52
C LEU A 255 -0.05 -6.20 15.74
N VAL A 256 -0.99 -7.11 16.02
CA VAL A 256 -0.97 -7.96 17.22
C VAL A 256 0.16 -8.97 17.10
N ALA A 257 0.24 -9.69 15.97
CA ALA A 257 1.33 -10.64 15.74
C ALA A 257 2.69 -9.93 15.68
N PHE A 258 2.76 -8.73 15.10
CA PHE A 258 3.98 -7.93 15.07
C PHE A 258 4.44 -7.55 16.48
N GLN A 259 3.55 -6.97 17.30
CA GLN A 259 3.87 -6.62 18.70
C GLN A 259 4.27 -7.83 19.52
N HIS A 260 3.59 -8.97 19.32
CA HIS A 260 3.90 -10.21 20.01
C HIS A 260 5.32 -10.70 19.70
N LEU A 261 5.69 -10.74 18.41
CA LEU A 261 7.04 -11.09 17.98
C LEU A 261 8.10 -10.10 18.48
N VAL A 262 7.81 -8.79 18.46
CA VAL A 262 8.70 -7.77 19.03
C VAL A 262 8.91 -7.97 20.54
N ASN A 263 7.84 -8.25 21.28
CA ASN A 263 7.91 -8.46 22.73
C ASN A 263 8.63 -9.75 23.11
N ARG A 264 8.65 -10.76 22.23
CA ARG A 264 9.46 -11.98 22.40
C ARG A 264 10.94 -11.73 22.13
N ARG A 265 11.27 -10.85 21.18
CA ARG A 265 12.66 -10.51 20.81
C ARG A 265 13.31 -9.45 21.71
N ARG A 266 12.56 -8.75 22.55
CA ARG A 266 13.11 -7.72 23.45
C ARG A 266 13.80 -8.36 24.66
N VAL A 267 14.88 -7.74 25.10
CA VAL A 267 15.57 -8.06 26.35
C VAL A 267 15.29 -6.94 27.35
N VAL A 268 14.72 -7.27 28.51
CA VAL A 268 14.49 -6.30 29.58
C VAL A 268 15.80 -6.12 30.35
N GLN A 269 16.33 -4.89 30.41
CA GLN A 269 17.58 -4.60 31.12
C GLN A 269 17.32 -4.43 32.62
N TRP A 270 16.35 -3.59 32.96
CA TRP A 270 15.96 -3.32 34.34
C TRP A 270 14.56 -2.69 34.39
N ASN A 271 13.90 -2.86 35.53
CA ASN A 271 12.61 -2.25 35.85
C ASN A 271 12.77 -1.48 37.18
N LEU A 272 12.52 -0.17 37.16
CA LEU A 272 12.57 0.71 38.32
C LEU A 272 11.21 1.39 38.51
N GLY A 273 10.34 0.77 39.31
CA GLY A 273 8.98 1.27 39.54
C GLY A 273 8.21 1.41 38.21
N PRO A 274 7.77 2.62 37.81
CA PRO A 274 7.10 2.83 36.54
C PRO A 274 8.05 2.89 35.34
N LEU A 275 9.37 2.96 35.52
CA LEU A 275 10.33 3.02 34.43
C LEU A 275 10.79 1.61 34.04
N THR A 276 10.73 1.28 32.75
CA THR A 276 11.22 0.02 32.21
C THR A 276 12.19 0.30 31.08
N SER A 277 13.39 -0.26 31.14
CA SER A 277 14.39 -0.16 30.08
C SER A 277 14.45 -1.46 29.29
N ASN A 278 14.07 -1.38 28.01
CA ASN A 278 13.98 -2.49 27.08
C ASN A 278 15.03 -2.33 25.98
N LEU A 279 15.68 -3.43 25.62
CA LEU A 279 16.62 -3.52 24.52
C LEU A 279 15.98 -4.31 23.38
N TYR A 280 15.78 -3.66 22.23
CA TYR A 280 15.11 -4.24 21.06
C TYR A 280 16.11 -4.61 19.96
N ASP A 281 15.96 -5.80 19.38
CA ASP A 281 16.72 -6.26 18.22
C ASP A 281 16.26 -5.55 16.93
N LEU A 282 17.19 -4.90 16.23
CA LEU A 282 16.94 -4.13 15.01
C LEU A 282 17.24 -4.90 13.72
N SER A 283 17.73 -6.14 13.81
CA SER A 283 18.36 -6.85 12.68
C SER A 283 17.47 -6.94 11.42
N GLU A 284 16.16 -7.16 11.57
CA GLU A 284 15.21 -7.21 10.44
C GLU A 284 14.47 -5.88 10.20
N ILE A 285 14.53 -4.95 11.17
CA ILE A 285 13.78 -3.69 11.12
C ILE A 285 14.53 -2.65 10.29
N ASP A 286 15.84 -2.54 10.54
CA ASP A 286 16.69 -1.50 9.98
C ASP A 286 17.16 -1.84 8.55
N SER A 287 17.24 -0.81 7.70
CA SER A 287 17.61 -0.87 6.28
C SER A 287 19.11 -1.06 6.04
N LEU A 288 19.97 -0.61 6.96
CA LEU A 288 21.43 -0.69 6.82
C LEU A 288 22.02 -2.08 7.12
N VAL A 289 21.19 -3.06 7.45
CA VAL A 289 21.64 -4.39 7.91
C VAL A 289 21.84 -5.38 6.76
N ALA A 290 21.07 -5.26 5.68
CA ALA A 290 21.11 -6.22 4.57
C ALA A 290 21.15 -5.50 3.23
N ASP A 291 22.29 -5.58 2.53
CA ASP A 291 22.47 -4.96 1.20
C ASP A 291 21.55 -5.57 0.12
N ASP A 292 20.97 -6.76 0.36
CA ASP A 292 20.13 -7.50 -0.61
C ASP A 292 18.70 -7.87 -0.12
N ASP A 293 18.35 -7.66 1.17
CA ASP A 293 17.02 -8.03 1.70
C ASP A 293 16.11 -6.81 1.96
N LEU A 294 14.82 -6.92 1.60
CA LEU A 294 13.80 -5.93 1.97
C LEU A 294 13.68 -5.80 3.50
N SER A 295 13.86 -4.58 4.01
CA SER A 295 13.68 -4.24 5.42
C SER A 295 12.21 -4.08 5.78
N VAL A 296 11.88 -4.21 7.07
CA VAL A 296 10.49 -3.98 7.55
C VAL A 296 10.01 -2.57 7.22
N LEU A 297 10.85 -1.55 7.35
CA LEU A 297 10.48 -0.16 7.04
C LEU A 297 10.09 -0.01 5.56
N GLU A 298 10.84 -0.64 4.65
CA GLU A 298 10.52 -0.62 3.22
C GLU A 298 9.25 -1.40 2.88
N LEU A 299 9.02 -2.53 3.55
CA LEU A 299 7.80 -3.31 3.37
C LEU A 299 6.56 -2.55 3.84
N ILE A 300 6.66 -1.78 4.92
CA ILE A 300 5.58 -0.94 5.44
C ILE A 300 5.28 0.20 4.46
N VAL A 301 6.30 0.94 4.02
CA VAL A 301 6.15 2.04 3.06
C VAL A 301 5.62 1.52 1.71
N GLY A 302 6.04 0.33 1.29
CA GLY A 302 5.58 -0.33 0.08
C GLY A 302 4.19 -1.00 0.21
N SER A 303 3.60 -1.07 1.39
CA SER A 303 2.30 -1.70 1.57
C SER A 303 1.15 -0.75 1.22
N GLN A 304 0.19 -1.25 0.44
CA GLN A 304 -1.04 -0.52 0.11
C GLN A 304 -2.07 -0.60 1.25
N ARG A 305 -1.84 -1.44 2.27
CA ARG A 305 -2.79 -1.64 3.36
C ARG A 305 -2.64 -0.55 4.42
N ARG A 306 -3.77 0.05 4.82
CA ARG A 306 -3.79 1.03 5.91
C ARG A 306 -3.28 0.44 7.23
N GLU A 307 -3.60 -0.82 7.51
CA GLU A 307 -3.17 -1.51 8.74
C GLU A 307 -1.64 -1.58 8.89
N ALA A 308 -0.90 -1.71 7.79
CA ALA A 308 0.57 -1.74 7.83
C ALA A 308 1.17 -0.41 8.29
N ARG A 309 0.53 0.74 7.98
CA ARG A 309 1.02 2.07 8.39
C ARG A 309 0.95 2.28 9.89
N ARG A 310 -0.02 1.66 10.57
CA ARG A 310 -0.16 1.71 12.03
C ARG A 310 1.02 1.08 12.77
N ILE A 311 1.78 0.19 12.11
CA ILE A 311 2.98 -0.42 12.69
C ILE A 311 4.07 0.62 12.96
N LEU A 312 4.09 1.74 12.22
CA LEU A 312 5.03 2.85 12.45
C LEU A 312 4.86 3.53 13.81
N GLU A 313 3.73 3.32 14.50
CA GLU A 313 3.47 3.89 15.82
C GLU A 313 3.93 2.98 16.96
N VAL A 314 4.28 1.74 16.64
CA VAL A 314 4.67 0.72 17.61
C VAL A 314 6.14 0.87 17.99
N THR A 315 6.46 0.68 19.27
CA THR A 315 7.84 0.53 19.78
C THR A 315 8.42 -0.81 19.32
N PRO A 316 9.62 -0.87 18.72
CA PRO A 316 10.66 0.15 18.64
C PRO A 316 10.65 1.01 17.36
N VAL A 317 9.82 0.66 16.37
CA VAL A 317 9.83 1.27 15.02
C VAL A 317 9.65 2.79 15.10
N ARG A 318 8.68 3.25 15.91
CA ARG A 318 8.43 4.68 16.13
C ARG A 318 9.68 5.43 16.60
N GLN A 319 10.36 4.90 17.61
CA GLN A 319 11.53 5.54 18.20
C GLN A 319 12.71 5.54 17.23
N LEU A 320 12.94 4.42 16.54
CA LEU A 320 13.97 4.32 15.51
C LEU A 320 13.80 5.39 14.44
N VAL A 321 12.59 5.51 13.87
CA VAL A 321 12.28 6.51 12.85
C VAL A 321 12.46 7.94 13.38
N SER A 322 11.97 8.21 14.60
CA SER A 322 12.14 9.55 15.18
C SER A 322 13.60 9.92 15.40
N LEU A 323 14.44 8.95 15.81
CA LEU A 323 15.87 9.16 15.97
C LEU A 323 16.55 9.41 14.62
N LYS A 324 16.24 8.58 13.61
CA LYS A 324 16.76 8.77 12.24
C LYS A 324 16.45 10.17 11.70
N TRP A 325 15.20 10.60 11.86
CA TRP A 325 14.72 11.85 11.32
C TRP A 325 15.28 13.07 12.06
N ASN A 326 15.30 13.05 13.39
CA ASN A 326 15.73 14.20 14.18
C ASN A 326 17.25 14.41 14.14
N LEU A 327 18.05 13.34 14.16
CA LEU A 327 19.52 13.45 14.15
C LEU A 327 20.06 13.83 12.76
N TYR A 328 19.58 13.17 11.70
CA TYR A 328 20.17 13.30 10.37
C TYR A 328 19.15 13.73 9.32
N GLY A 329 18.01 13.05 9.24
CA GLY A 329 17.05 13.20 8.14
C GLY A 329 16.57 14.64 7.93
N LYS A 330 16.14 15.33 8.99
CA LYS A 330 15.61 16.69 8.94
C LYS A 330 16.66 17.70 8.44
N HIS A 331 17.91 17.55 8.84
CA HIS A 331 19.00 18.45 8.45
C HIS A 331 19.40 18.25 6.99
N TYR A 332 19.66 17.00 6.58
CA TYR A 332 19.99 16.69 5.19
C TYR A 332 18.85 17.03 4.23
N PHE A 333 17.60 16.81 4.64
CA PHE A 333 16.44 17.14 3.83
C PHE A 333 16.27 18.65 3.64
N ARG A 334 16.51 19.46 4.68
CA ARG A 334 16.51 20.94 4.57
C ARG A 334 17.66 21.45 3.69
N LEU A 335 18.85 20.85 3.80
CA LEU A 335 19.97 21.16 2.93
C LEU A 335 19.64 20.84 1.47
N LEU A 336 19.05 19.67 1.21
CA LEU A 336 18.63 19.27 -0.14
C LEU A 336 17.57 20.21 -0.71
N LEU A 337 16.59 20.64 0.10
CA LEU A 337 15.62 21.66 -0.30
C LEU A 337 16.32 22.97 -0.69
N LEU A 338 17.27 23.44 0.13
CA LEU A 338 18.01 24.66 -0.16
C LEU A 338 18.80 24.55 -1.48
N LEU A 339 19.50 23.44 -1.69
CA LEU A 339 20.23 23.18 -2.93
C LEU A 339 19.29 23.12 -4.14
N TYR A 340 18.12 22.50 -4.01
CA TYR A 340 17.13 22.43 -5.08
C TYR A 340 16.51 23.79 -5.39
N LEU A 341 16.23 24.61 -4.37
CA LEU A 341 15.73 25.98 -4.56
C LEU A 341 16.77 26.87 -5.27
N LEU A 342 18.05 26.73 -4.92
CA LEU A 342 19.14 27.39 -5.64
C LEU A 342 19.20 26.91 -7.10
N TYR A 343 19.12 25.60 -7.32
CA TYR A 343 19.12 25.01 -8.66
C TYR A 343 17.95 25.54 -9.52
N ILE A 344 16.71 25.48 -9.03
CA ILE A 344 15.56 25.98 -9.81
C ILE A 344 15.60 27.50 -9.97
N GLY A 345 16.13 28.23 -8.98
CA GLY A 345 16.43 29.66 -9.08
C GLY A 345 17.43 29.96 -10.20
N THR A 346 18.53 29.23 -10.30
CA THR A 346 19.49 29.42 -11.42
C THR A 346 18.84 29.15 -12.77
N PHE A 347 18.03 28.09 -12.88
CA PHE A 347 17.31 27.77 -14.10
C PHE A 347 16.29 28.86 -14.47
N THR A 348 15.55 29.42 -13.51
CA THR A 348 14.59 30.49 -13.77
C THR A 348 15.28 31.77 -14.23
N LEU A 349 16.40 32.14 -13.61
CA LEU A 349 17.21 33.27 -14.07
C LEU A 349 17.67 33.07 -15.53
N CYS A 350 18.13 31.87 -15.90
CA CYS A 350 18.49 31.56 -17.29
C CYS A 350 17.31 31.71 -18.26
N CYS A 351 16.11 31.26 -17.88
CA CYS A 351 14.91 31.40 -18.71
C CYS A 351 14.43 32.86 -18.83
N VAL A 352 14.52 33.65 -17.76
CA VAL A 352 14.12 35.06 -17.76
C VAL A 352 15.04 35.89 -18.65
N TYR A 353 16.36 35.68 -18.54
CA TYR A 353 17.37 36.36 -19.37
C TYR A 353 17.66 35.66 -20.69
N ARG A 354 16.64 35.00 -21.28
CA ARG A 354 16.78 34.31 -22.57
C ARG A 354 17.19 35.27 -23.69
N PRO A 355 18.03 34.82 -24.64
CA PRO A 355 18.57 35.71 -25.66
C PRO A 355 17.53 35.99 -26.76
N LEU A 356 16.95 37.20 -26.72
CA LEU A 356 15.96 37.68 -27.69
C LEU A 356 16.54 38.78 -28.58
N LYS A 357 16.09 38.84 -29.83
CA LYS A 357 16.26 39.96 -30.76
C LYS A 357 14.90 40.38 -31.31
N ASP A 358 14.81 41.60 -31.85
CA ASP A 358 13.56 42.04 -32.48
C ASP A 358 13.28 41.21 -33.74
N ALA A 359 12.00 40.92 -33.97
CA ALA A 359 11.55 40.15 -35.12
C ALA A 359 11.83 40.93 -36.41
N PRO A 360 12.35 40.29 -37.47
CA PRO A 360 12.44 40.94 -38.77
C PRO A 360 11.02 41.23 -39.31
N GLU A 361 10.87 42.29 -40.11
CA GLU A 361 9.56 42.77 -40.60
C GLU A 361 8.73 41.71 -41.36
N ASN A 362 9.38 40.70 -41.95
CA ASN A 362 8.74 39.61 -42.71
C ASN A 362 8.52 38.32 -41.89
N TYR A 363 8.60 38.36 -40.55
CA TYR A 363 8.52 37.16 -39.72
C TYR A 363 7.12 36.55 -39.64
N THR A 364 6.09 37.38 -39.55
CA THR A 364 4.71 36.96 -39.27
C THR A 364 3.94 36.84 -40.58
N VAL A 365 3.52 35.62 -40.94
CA VAL A 365 2.73 35.35 -42.16
C VAL A 365 1.23 35.55 -41.91
N SER A 366 0.78 35.39 -40.65
CA SER A 366 -0.62 35.57 -40.26
C SER A 366 -0.83 36.88 -39.53
N ASP A 367 -1.89 37.62 -39.87
CA ASP A 367 -2.30 38.87 -39.21
C ASP A 367 -2.53 38.73 -37.68
N MET A 368 -2.74 37.50 -37.21
CA MET A 368 -2.96 37.16 -35.81
C MET A 368 -1.67 36.95 -35.00
N ASP A 369 -0.54 36.71 -35.68
CA ASP A 369 0.74 36.53 -35.03
C ASP A 369 1.40 37.90 -34.85
N LYS A 370 1.25 38.47 -33.64
CA LYS A 370 1.83 39.76 -33.27
C LYS A 370 3.16 39.59 -32.53
N THR A 371 3.98 38.62 -32.93
CA THR A 371 5.28 38.34 -32.29
C THR A 371 6.30 39.43 -32.61
N ILE A 372 6.65 40.24 -31.59
CA ILE A 372 7.58 41.38 -31.73
C ILE A 372 9.05 40.94 -31.58
N ARG A 373 9.31 39.84 -30.87
CA ARG A 373 10.68 39.38 -30.54
C ARG A 373 10.86 37.91 -30.86
N VAL A 374 12.00 37.60 -31.49
CA VAL A 374 12.41 36.25 -31.90
C VAL A 374 13.69 35.87 -31.17
N GLN A 375 13.90 34.57 -30.99
CA GLN A 375 15.08 34.06 -30.30
C GLN A 375 16.37 34.26 -31.13
N LYS A 376 17.47 34.62 -30.47
CA LYS A 376 18.79 34.74 -31.09
C LYS A 376 19.40 33.36 -31.40
N THR A 377 20.17 33.29 -32.48
CA THR A 377 20.96 32.10 -32.82
C THR A 377 22.08 31.86 -31.81
N LEU A 378 22.67 30.65 -31.79
CA LEU A 378 23.70 30.27 -30.83
C LEU A 378 24.92 31.19 -30.91
N LYS A 379 25.39 31.52 -32.12
CA LYS A 379 26.53 32.41 -32.37
C LYS A 379 26.28 33.85 -31.89
N GLU A 380 25.05 34.35 -32.05
CA GLU A 380 24.66 35.71 -31.66
C GLU A 380 24.44 35.86 -30.15
N SER A 381 24.31 34.73 -29.43
CA SER A 381 23.81 34.73 -28.05
C SER A 381 24.86 34.71 -26.95
N TYR A 382 26.14 34.46 -27.25
CA TYR A 382 27.21 34.35 -26.25
C TYR A 382 28.38 35.28 -26.58
N VAL A 383 28.10 36.58 -26.65
CA VAL A 383 29.10 37.61 -26.98
C VAL A 383 29.39 38.51 -25.78
N THR A 384 28.37 38.82 -24.98
CA THR A 384 28.52 39.75 -23.86
C THR A 384 28.94 39.04 -22.58
N TYR A 385 29.51 39.78 -21.62
CA TYR A 385 29.84 39.24 -20.30
C TYR A 385 28.60 38.67 -19.57
N GLY A 386 27.44 39.31 -19.72
CA GLY A 386 26.18 38.81 -19.16
C GLY A 386 25.75 37.48 -19.78
N ASP A 387 26.02 37.26 -21.07
CA ASP A 387 25.74 35.98 -21.72
C ASP A 387 26.67 34.86 -21.24
N ASN A 388 27.92 35.16 -20.90
CA ASN A 388 28.85 34.18 -20.32
C ASN A 388 28.40 33.73 -18.93
N LEU A 389 27.85 34.64 -18.12
CA LEU A 389 27.22 34.29 -16.84
C LEU A 389 26.00 33.39 -17.05
N ARG A 390 25.16 33.69 -18.06
CA ARG A 390 24.02 32.84 -18.43
C ARG A 390 24.48 31.46 -18.88
N LEU A 391 25.52 31.37 -19.70
CA LEU A 391 26.10 30.09 -20.13
C LEU A 391 26.54 29.24 -18.94
N ALA A 392 27.18 29.84 -17.93
CA ALA A 392 27.55 29.13 -16.71
C ALA A 392 26.31 28.56 -15.99
N GLY A 393 25.23 29.35 -15.88
CA GLY A 393 23.96 28.89 -15.31
C GLY A 393 23.28 27.79 -16.14
N GLU A 394 23.30 27.89 -17.47
CA GLU A 394 22.79 26.86 -18.38
C GLU A 394 23.57 25.55 -18.20
N MET A 395 24.90 25.61 -18.12
CA MET A 395 25.75 24.44 -17.86
C MET A 395 25.45 23.79 -16.51
N ILE A 396 25.25 24.58 -15.45
CA ILE A 396 24.82 24.08 -14.14
C ILE A 396 23.46 23.40 -14.24
N SER A 397 22.51 23.98 -14.98
CA SER A 397 21.17 23.41 -15.14
C SER A 397 21.19 22.06 -15.87
N VAL A 398 21.97 21.94 -16.94
CA VAL A 398 22.10 20.69 -17.71
C VAL A 398 22.83 19.63 -16.90
N LEU A 399 23.90 20.00 -16.19
CA LEU A 399 24.61 19.09 -15.31
C LEU A 399 23.71 18.57 -14.19
N GLY A 400 22.93 19.46 -13.56
CA GLY A 400 21.96 19.07 -12.54
C GLY A 400 20.87 18.14 -13.08
N ALA A 401 20.33 18.41 -14.27
CA ALA A 401 19.38 17.52 -14.93
C ALA A 401 19.96 16.13 -15.22
N LEU A 402 21.21 16.05 -15.68
CA LEU A 402 21.90 14.76 -15.87
C LEU A 402 22.10 14.01 -14.55
N VAL A 403 22.49 14.70 -13.48
CA VAL A 403 22.62 14.10 -12.14
C VAL A 403 21.27 13.56 -11.64
N ILE A 404 20.18 14.30 -11.84
CA ILE A 404 18.82 13.85 -11.48
C ILE A 404 18.48 12.56 -12.24
N LEU A 405 18.72 12.50 -13.56
CA LEU A 405 18.45 11.28 -14.35
C LEU A 405 19.31 10.10 -13.91
N LEU A 406 20.59 10.32 -13.60
CA LEU A 406 21.51 9.29 -13.13
C LEU A 406 21.13 8.72 -11.77
N LEU A 407 20.50 9.52 -10.88
CA LEU A 407 20.02 9.05 -9.59
C LEU A 407 18.66 8.35 -9.69
N GLU A 408 17.72 8.88 -10.48
CA GLU A 408 16.34 8.38 -10.53
C GLU A 408 16.16 7.11 -11.40
N ILE A 409 16.87 6.99 -12.52
CA ILE A 409 16.68 5.87 -13.47
C ILE A 409 17.05 4.51 -12.85
N PRO A 410 18.19 4.34 -12.14
CA PRO A 410 18.52 3.08 -11.49
C PRO A 410 17.52 2.68 -10.40
N ASP A 411 17.03 3.65 -9.61
CA ASP A 411 16.03 3.43 -8.57
C ASP A 411 14.70 2.94 -9.18
N MET A 412 14.27 3.54 -10.30
CA MET A 412 13.09 3.12 -11.03
C MET A 412 13.22 1.69 -11.58
N LEU A 413 14.39 1.31 -12.11
CA LEU A 413 14.64 -0.04 -12.61
C LEU A 413 14.66 -1.09 -11.49
N ARG A 414 15.18 -0.73 -10.31
CA ARG A 414 15.25 -1.63 -9.14
C ARG A 414 13.88 -1.92 -8.55
N VAL A 415 13.07 -0.89 -8.31
CA VAL A 415 11.73 -1.04 -7.67
C VAL A 415 10.67 -1.50 -8.66
N GLY A 416 10.88 -1.24 -9.96
CA GLY A 416 9.92 -1.47 -11.02
C GLY A 416 8.94 -0.31 -11.17
N ALA A 417 8.75 0.17 -12.41
CA ALA A 417 7.99 1.39 -12.72
C ALA A 417 6.57 1.42 -12.13
N LYS A 418 5.85 0.29 -12.16
CA LYS A 418 4.47 0.23 -11.63
C LYS A 418 4.40 0.49 -10.13
N GLN A 419 5.35 -0.05 -9.37
CA GLN A 419 5.39 0.13 -7.92
C GLN A 419 5.94 1.50 -7.55
N TYR A 420 6.94 1.98 -8.29
CA TYR A 420 7.55 3.30 -8.11
C TYR A 420 6.55 4.45 -8.28
N PHE A 421 5.75 4.43 -9.36
CA PHE A 421 4.75 5.47 -9.63
C PHE A 421 3.43 5.28 -8.89
N GLY A 422 3.06 4.03 -8.59
CA GLY A 422 1.80 3.72 -7.91
C GLY A 422 1.77 4.01 -6.41
N GLN A 423 2.93 4.25 -5.78
CA GLN A 423 3.03 4.49 -4.35
C GLN A 423 3.17 5.98 -4.02
N THR A 424 2.04 6.60 -3.66
CA THR A 424 1.98 8.02 -3.28
C THR A 424 2.87 8.36 -2.07
N ALA A 425 3.09 7.39 -1.17
CA ALA A 425 3.94 7.53 0.01
C ALA A 425 5.42 7.78 -0.32
N LEU A 426 5.99 7.14 -1.35
CA LEU A 426 7.41 7.26 -1.72
C LEU A 426 7.73 8.52 -2.52
N GLY A 427 6.73 9.20 -3.08
CA GLY A 427 6.95 10.23 -4.10
C GLY A 427 5.79 10.31 -5.08
N GLY A 428 5.28 9.15 -5.47
CA GLY A 428 4.20 9.00 -6.45
C GLY A 428 4.48 9.83 -7.71
N PRO A 429 3.63 10.83 -8.01
CA PRO A 429 3.75 11.64 -9.23
C PRO A 429 4.96 12.59 -9.24
N PHE A 430 5.54 12.95 -8.08
CA PHE A 430 6.64 13.92 -8.05
C PHE A 430 7.91 13.38 -8.71
N HIS A 431 8.19 12.09 -8.59
CA HIS A 431 9.30 11.46 -9.30
C HIS A 431 9.08 11.46 -10.83
N VAL A 432 7.83 11.29 -11.28
CA VAL A 432 7.48 11.44 -12.71
C VAL A 432 7.74 12.87 -13.17
N ILE A 433 7.28 13.86 -12.39
CA ILE A 433 7.46 15.29 -12.69
C ILE A 433 8.95 15.63 -12.75
N LEU A 434 9.75 15.12 -11.81
CA LEU A 434 11.18 15.37 -11.73
C LEU A 434 11.94 14.74 -12.92
N ILE A 435 11.63 13.49 -13.28
CA ILE A 435 12.23 12.82 -14.45
C ILE A 435 11.82 13.53 -15.75
N ALA A 436 10.53 13.89 -15.89
CA ALA A 436 10.03 14.63 -17.04
C ALA A 436 10.71 16.01 -17.15
N TYR A 437 10.83 16.73 -16.04
CA TYR A 437 11.57 18.00 -15.98
C TYR A 437 13.02 17.83 -16.46
N ALA A 438 13.75 16.86 -15.91
CA ALA A 438 15.16 16.65 -16.26
C ALA A 438 15.32 16.25 -17.74
N PHE A 439 14.43 15.40 -18.26
CA PHE A 439 14.40 15.04 -19.68
C PHE A 439 14.15 16.26 -20.58
N LEU A 440 13.20 17.13 -20.21
CA LEU A 440 12.90 18.34 -20.98
C LEU A 440 14.04 19.37 -20.92
N VAL A 441 14.78 19.49 -19.82
CA VAL A 441 15.99 20.34 -19.75
C VAL A 441 17.08 19.83 -20.69
N VAL A 442 17.30 18.51 -20.76
CA VAL A 442 18.23 17.93 -21.74
C VAL A 442 17.74 18.18 -23.17
N LEU A 443 16.44 18.05 -23.41
CA LEU A 443 15.83 18.37 -24.71
C LEU A 443 16.01 19.84 -25.08
N LEU A 444 15.91 20.77 -24.13
CA LEU A 444 16.19 22.20 -24.35
C LEU A 444 17.62 22.43 -24.84
N CYS A 445 18.60 21.74 -24.24
CA CYS A 445 19.98 21.80 -24.70
C CYS A 445 20.11 21.31 -26.16
N VAL A 446 19.42 20.23 -26.53
CA VAL A 446 19.40 19.71 -27.90
C VAL A 446 18.75 20.70 -28.87
N PHE A 447 17.64 21.32 -28.47
CA PHE A 447 16.94 22.35 -29.26
C PHE A 447 17.81 23.58 -29.47
N ARG A 448 18.53 24.01 -28.43
CA ARG A 448 19.46 25.13 -28.48
C ARG A 448 20.59 24.86 -29.47
N VAL A 449 21.20 23.68 -29.41
CA VAL A 449 22.29 23.27 -30.32
C VAL A 449 21.80 23.12 -31.76
N SER A 450 20.58 22.59 -31.95
CA SER A 450 20.01 22.35 -33.28
C SER A 450 19.38 23.61 -33.92
N GLY A 451 19.24 24.70 -33.16
CA GLY A 451 18.65 25.95 -33.64
C GLY A 451 17.16 25.85 -33.99
N VAL A 452 16.42 24.93 -33.34
CA VAL A 452 15.00 24.66 -33.63
C VAL A 452 14.12 25.77 -33.04
N GLN A 453 13.15 26.25 -33.83
CA GLN A 453 12.11 27.18 -33.37
C GLN A 453 11.08 26.41 -32.54
N GLY A 454 10.90 26.79 -31.26
CA GLY A 454 10.01 26.06 -30.33
C GLY A 454 10.53 25.93 -28.89
N GLU A 455 11.73 26.43 -28.61
CA GLU A 455 12.37 26.40 -27.28
C GLU A 455 11.48 27.01 -26.19
N ALA A 456 10.77 28.11 -26.50
CA ALA A 456 9.92 28.81 -25.54
C ALA A 456 8.79 27.96 -24.95
N VAL A 457 8.19 27.08 -25.75
CA VAL A 457 7.11 26.20 -25.29
C VAL A 457 7.65 25.17 -24.30
N VAL A 458 8.78 24.55 -24.64
CA VAL A 458 9.43 23.57 -23.77
C VAL A 458 9.94 24.23 -22.47
N MET A 459 10.50 25.43 -22.55
CA MET A 459 10.93 26.20 -21.37
C MET A 459 9.77 26.50 -20.43
N ALA A 460 8.62 26.93 -20.95
CA ALA A 460 7.44 27.22 -20.14
C ALA A 460 6.97 25.98 -19.36
N VAL A 461 6.91 24.82 -20.02
CA VAL A 461 6.55 23.56 -19.37
C VAL A 461 7.59 23.15 -18.32
N CYS A 462 8.89 23.30 -18.61
CA CYS A 462 9.96 23.01 -17.66
C CYS A 462 9.85 23.83 -16.37
N LEU A 463 9.55 25.13 -16.48
CA LEU A 463 9.43 26.01 -15.31
C LEU A 463 8.29 25.56 -14.40
N VAL A 464 7.13 25.23 -14.97
CA VAL A 464 5.99 24.74 -14.19
C VAL A 464 6.31 23.39 -13.53
N LEU A 465 6.90 22.45 -14.26
CA LEU A 465 7.28 21.14 -13.70
C LEU A 465 8.36 21.28 -12.61
N GLY A 466 9.37 22.13 -12.82
CA GLY A 466 10.44 22.35 -11.84
C GLY A 466 9.94 22.99 -10.54
N TRP A 467 9.13 24.06 -10.62
CA TRP A 467 8.55 24.68 -9.43
C TRP A 467 7.49 23.81 -8.74
N SER A 468 6.66 23.09 -9.51
CA SER A 468 5.68 22.17 -8.91
C SER A 468 6.35 21.06 -8.12
N ASN A 469 7.56 20.64 -8.50
CA ASN A 469 8.34 19.67 -7.73
C ASN A 469 8.88 20.22 -6.40
N VAL A 470 8.88 21.54 -6.16
CA VAL A 470 9.18 22.09 -4.83
C VAL A 470 8.18 21.59 -3.78
N MET A 471 6.93 21.30 -4.18
CA MET A 471 5.92 20.70 -3.30
C MET A 471 6.34 19.33 -2.75
N PHE A 472 7.25 18.60 -3.41
CA PHE A 472 7.82 17.37 -2.87
C PHE A 472 8.52 17.62 -1.52
N PHE A 473 9.21 18.75 -1.39
CA PHE A 473 9.95 19.09 -0.18
C PHE A 473 9.07 19.60 0.96
N ALA A 474 7.81 19.97 0.70
CA ALA A 474 6.87 20.33 1.77
C ALA A 474 6.56 19.14 2.72
N ARG A 475 6.85 17.90 2.30
CA ARG A 475 6.69 16.67 3.10
C ARG A 475 7.53 16.64 4.37
N GLY A 476 8.70 17.28 4.37
CA GLY A 476 9.59 17.33 5.55
C GLY A 476 9.08 18.24 6.67
N PHE A 477 8.00 19.00 6.43
CA PHE A 477 7.40 19.88 7.40
C PHE A 477 6.04 19.32 7.85
N GLN A 478 5.85 19.18 9.16
CA GLN A 478 4.63 18.63 9.74
C GLN A 478 3.38 19.46 9.38
N MET A 479 3.51 20.78 9.28
CA MET A 479 2.40 21.68 8.95
C MET A 479 1.99 21.58 7.47
N LEU A 480 2.93 21.37 6.55
CA LEU A 480 2.67 21.44 5.10
C LEU A 480 2.47 20.05 4.46
N GLY A 481 3.10 19.01 4.99
CA GLY A 481 3.07 17.65 4.42
C GLY A 481 1.65 17.09 4.18
N PRO A 482 0.76 17.12 5.19
CA PRO A 482 -0.66 16.76 5.04
C PRO A 482 -1.37 17.40 3.83
N TYR A 483 -1.17 18.70 3.61
CA TYR A 483 -1.85 19.43 2.54
C TYR A 483 -1.41 18.95 1.15
N VAL A 484 -0.13 18.60 0.99
CA VAL A 484 0.37 18.04 -0.28
C VAL A 484 -0.31 16.70 -0.60
N ILE A 485 -0.53 15.86 0.40
CA ILE A 485 -1.22 14.57 0.22
C ILE A 485 -2.66 14.78 -0.24
N MET A 486 -3.33 15.76 0.37
CA MET A 486 -4.68 16.13 0.02
C MET A 486 -4.77 16.61 -1.44
N ILE A 487 -3.88 17.51 -1.85
CA ILE A 487 -3.79 17.98 -3.24
C ILE A 487 -3.60 16.79 -4.20
N GLN A 488 -2.70 15.85 -3.87
CA GLN A 488 -2.50 14.65 -4.71
C GLN A 488 -3.76 13.78 -4.81
N LYS A 489 -4.44 13.52 -3.69
CA LYS A 489 -5.66 12.69 -3.69
C LYS A 489 -6.81 13.36 -4.46
N ILE A 490 -6.95 14.68 -4.32
CA ILE A 490 -7.96 15.46 -5.06
C ILE A 490 -7.68 15.40 -6.57
N ILE A 491 -6.43 15.65 -7.00
CA ILE A 491 -6.07 15.65 -8.43
C ILE A 491 -6.26 14.27 -9.08
N PHE A 492 -5.74 13.19 -8.47
CA PHE A 492 -5.79 11.86 -9.10
C PHE A 492 -7.10 11.10 -8.85
N GLY A 493 -7.83 11.44 -7.78
CA GLY A 493 -9.03 10.73 -7.35
C GLY A 493 -10.33 11.38 -7.81
N ASP A 494 -10.56 12.62 -7.40
CA ASP A 494 -11.87 13.28 -7.56
C ASP A 494 -11.92 14.08 -8.85
N LEU A 495 -10.85 14.83 -9.14
CA LEU A 495 -10.76 15.67 -10.33
C LEU A 495 -10.81 14.81 -11.60
N THR A 496 -10.16 13.64 -11.64
CA THR A 496 -10.22 12.75 -12.83
C THR A 496 -11.63 12.26 -13.14
N LYS A 497 -12.42 11.92 -12.11
CA LYS A 497 -13.83 11.53 -12.28
C LYS A 497 -14.66 12.74 -12.73
N PHE A 498 -14.47 13.88 -12.09
CA PHE A 498 -15.14 15.12 -12.43
C PHE A 498 -14.85 15.57 -13.87
N MET A 499 -13.59 15.53 -14.29
CA MET A 499 -13.16 15.91 -15.64
C MET A 499 -13.85 15.08 -16.72
N TRP A 500 -14.18 13.80 -16.45
CA TRP A 500 -14.96 12.99 -17.37
C TRP A 500 -16.40 13.50 -17.54
N LEU A 501 -17.08 13.84 -16.45
CA LEU A 501 -18.42 14.45 -16.51
C LEU A 501 -18.37 15.83 -17.18
N SER A 502 -17.41 16.67 -16.78
CA SER A 502 -17.21 18.00 -17.35
C SER A 502 -16.91 17.93 -18.85
N PHE A 503 -16.10 16.98 -19.31
CA PHE A 503 -15.79 16.78 -20.73
C PHE A 503 -17.03 16.49 -21.58
N ILE A 504 -17.97 15.67 -21.09
CA ILE A 504 -19.21 15.34 -21.81
C ILE A 504 -20.06 16.61 -22.00
N VAL A 505 -20.23 17.39 -20.93
CA VAL A 505 -20.97 18.67 -20.97
C VAL A 505 -20.27 19.66 -21.89
N LEU A 506 -18.96 19.84 -21.71
CA LEU A 506 -18.15 20.79 -22.48
C LEU A 506 -18.20 20.48 -23.98
N MET A 507 -18.02 19.23 -24.40
CA MET A 507 -18.10 18.84 -25.81
C MET A 507 -19.50 19.06 -26.40
N GLY A 508 -20.56 18.74 -25.65
CA GLY A 508 -21.95 18.93 -26.10
C GLY A 508 -22.30 20.40 -26.33
N PHE A 509 -22.00 21.26 -25.36
CA PHE A 509 -22.31 22.70 -25.48
C PHE A 509 -21.36 23.42 -26.45
N SER A 510 -20.07 23.06 -26.49
CA SER A 510 -19.10 23.67 -27.41
C SER A 510 -19.44 23.37 -28.87
N THR A 511 -19.84 22.13 -29.19
CA THR A 511 -20.29 21.78 -30.54
C THR A 511 -21.60 22.47 -30.92
N SER A 512 -22.55 22.54 -29.99
CA SER A 512 -23.82 23.23 -30.24
C SER A 512 -23.66 24.72 -30.49
N LEU A 513 -22.78 25.40 -29.75
CA LEU A 513 -22.50 26.82 -29.95
C LEU A 513 -21.69 27.05 -31.23
N TRP A 514 -20.70 26.19 -31.50
CA TRP A 514 -19.92 26.27 -32.73
C TRP A 514 -20.79 26.15 -33.98
N MET A 515 -21.82 25.29 -33.97
CA MET A 515 -22.76 25.17 -35.10
C MET A 515 -23.46 26.48 -35.45
N VAL A 516 -23.73 27.34 -34.44
CA VAL A 516 -24.35 28.65 -34.67
C VAL A 516 -23.32 29.67 -35.14
N TYR A 517 -22.13 29.67 -34.53
CA TYR A 517 -21.09 30.66 -34.82
C TYR A 517 -20.26 30.34 -36.07
N MET A 518 -20.29 29.12 -36.61
CA MET A 518 -19.57 28.80 -37.86
C MET A 518 -20.11 29.56 -39.08
N THR A 519 -21.35 30.07 -39.00
CA THR A 519 -22.00 30.84 -40.07
C THR A 519 -21.82 32.34 -39.93
N GLN A 520 -21.29 32.81 -38.79
CA GLN A 520 -21.01 34.22 -38.54
C GLN A 520 -19.57 34.58 -38.92
N ASP A 521 -19.34 35.87 -39.16
CA ASP A 521 -18.01 36.36 -39.50
C ASP A 521 -17.04 36.09 -38.33
N PRO A 522 -15.88 35.46 -38.56
CA PRO A 522 -14.98 35.00 -37.49
C PRO A 522 -14.39 36.12 -36.63
N ASP A 523 -14.38 37.35 -37.14
CA ASP A 523 -13.85 38.53 -36.44
C ASP A 523 -14.91 39.26 -35.60
N SER A 524 -16.19 38.87 -35.72
CA SER A 524 -17.29 39.48 -34.98
C SER A 524 -17.26 39.14 -33.48
N LEU A 525 -16.93 37.88 -33.14
CA LEU A 525 -16.76 37.41 -31.76
C LEU A 525 -15.49 36.55 -31.66
N PRO A 526 -14.36 37.12 -31.18
CA PRO A 526 -13.08 36.43 -31.13
C PRO A 526 -13.09 35.12 -30.33
N ALA A 527 -13.94 35.04 -29.30
CA ALA A 527 -14.10 33.85 -28.45
C ALA A 527 -14.66 32.63 -29.20
N TYR A 528 -15.34 32.84 -30.34
CA TYR A 528 -16.00 31.77 -31.08
C TYR A 528 -15.46 31.56 -32.51
N ARG A 529 -14.25 32.06 -32.80
CA ARG A 529 -13.66 32.05 -34.14
C ARG A 529 -13.44 30.66 -34.74
N SER A 530 -13.04 29.69 -33.92
CA SER A 530 -12.73 28.32 -34.36
C SER A 530 -13.14 27.31 -33.29
N PHE A 531 -13.45 26.08 -33.69
CA PHE A 531 -13.88 25.04 -32.74
C PHE A 531 -12.91 24.82 -31.55
N PRO A 532 -11.57 24.80 -31.71
CA PRO A 532 -10.68 24.69 -30.55
C PRO A 532 -10.75 25.90 -29.60
N ILE A 533 -10.91 27.11 -30.14
CA ILE A 533 -11.03 28.34 -29.34
C ILE A 533 -12.40 28.39 -28.66
N THR A 534 -13.47 27.92 -29.32
CA THR A 534 -14.80 27.85 -28.72
C THR A 534 -14.81 26.86 -27.55
N LEU A 535 -14.17 25.70 -27.72
CA LEU A 535 -14.01 24.69 -26.66
C LEU A 535 -13.21 25.24 -25.47
N PHE A 536 -12.13 25.97 -25.73
CA PHE A 536 -11.34 26.63 -24.69
C PHE A 536 -12.12 27.74 -23.98
N SER A 537 -12.82 28.59 -24.73
CA SER A 537 -13.65 29.66 -24.16
C SER A 537 -14.81 29.10 -23.32
N GLN A 538 -15.42 27.99 -23.76
CA GLN A 538 -16.43 27.28 -22.97
C GLN A 538 -15.85 26.66 -21.70
N PHE A 539 -14.59 26.19 -21.74
CA PHE A 539 -13.90 25.73 -20.54
C PHE A 539 -13.65 26.88 -19.55
N GLU A 540 -13.17 28.03 -20.02
CA GLU A 540 -12.99 29.20 -19.18
C GLU A 540 -14.31 29.69 -18.57
N LEU A 541 -15.40 29.68 -19.35
CA LEU A 541 -16.74 29.99 -18.88
C LEU A 541 -17.24 28.96 -17.85
N SER A 542 -16.89 27.68 -18.01
CA SER A 542 -17.30 26.61 -17.08
C SER A 542 -16.74 26.79 -15.67
N VAL A 543 -15.53 27.36 -15.57
CA VAL A 543 -14.83 27.67 -14.31
C VAL A 543 -15.20 29.06 -13.79
N GLY A 544 -15.71 29.95 -14.65
CA GLY A 544 -16.06 31.33 -14.32
C GLY A 544 -14.87 32.30 -14.45
N LEU A 545 -13.90 32.02 -15.32
CA LEU A 545 -12.73 32.88 -15.56
C LEU A 545 -13.00 34.03 -16.53
N ILE A 546 -13.96 33.86 -17.44
CA ILE A 546 -14.37 34.88 -18.42
C ILE A 546 -15.83 35.27 -18.22
N ASP A 547 -16.13 36.52 -18.52
CA ASP A 547 -17.52 36.98 -18.66
C ASP A 547 -18.15 36.37 -19.91
N LEU A 548 -19.48 36.25 -19.90
CA LEU A 548 -20.23 35.73 -21.04
C LEU A 548 -19.97 36.63 -22.28
N PRO A 549 -19.37 36.11 -23.36
CA PRO A 549 -19.00 36.92 -24.52
C PRO A 549 -20.24 37.19 -25.39
N VAL A 550 -21.05 38.16 -24.97
CA VAL A 550 -22.22 38.66 -25.71
C VAL A 550 -21.92 40.08 -26.14
N ASP A 551 -21.92 40.30 -27.45
CA ASP A 551 -21.95 41.64 -28.01
C ASP A 551 -23.39 42.00 -28.38
N HIS A 552 -23.92 43.07 -27.79
CA HIS A 552 -25.28 43.55 -28.06
C HIS A 552 -25.42 44.23 -29.43
N THR A 553 -24.30 44.51 -30.11
CA THR A 553 -24.31 45.12 -31.45
C THR A 553 -24.59 44.11 -32.56
N ILE A 554 -24.45 42.81 -32.27
CA ILE A 554 -24.64 41.72 -33.23
C ILE A 554 -26.00 41.05 -32.98
N THR A 555 -26.76 40.79 -34.04
CA THR A 555 -28.02 40.04 -33.96
C THR A 555 -27.75 38.54 -33.78
N THR A 556 -27.76 38.07 -32.53
CA THR A 556 -27.65 36.64 -32.21
C THR A 556 -29.01 35.95 -32.20
N PRO A 557 -29.13 34.72 -32.72
CA PRO A 557 -30.39 33.99 -32.68
C PRO A 557 -30.77 33.65 -31.23
N PRO A 558 -32.07 33.66 -30.85
CA PRO A 558 -32.53 33.46 -29.47
C PRO A 558 -32.05 32.15 -28.82
N ILE A 559 -31.80 31.13 -29.63
CA ILE A 559 -31.29 29.82 -29.17
C ILE A 559 -29.95 29.94 -28.44
N VAL A 560 -29.09 30.91 -28.81
CA VAL A 560 -27.78 31.12 -28.19
C VAL A 560 -27.94 31.57 -26.74
N HIS A 561 -28.88 32.47 -26.45
CA HIS A 561 -29.16 32.90 -25.08
C HIS A 561 -29.69 31.75 -24.22
N VAL A 562 -30.51 30.86 -24.80
CA VAL A 562 -31.00 29.65 -24.13
C VAL A 562 -29.84 28.68 -23.84
N LEU A 563 -28.96 28.44 -24.81
CA LEU A 563 -27.78 27.58 -24.64
C LEU A 563 -26.83 28.12 -23.57
N HIS A 564 -26.55 29.43 -23.55
CA HIS A 564 -25.71 30.03 -22.51
C HIS A 564 -26.35 30.01 -21.12
N CYS A 565 -27.65 30.25 -21.01
CA CYS A 565 -28.37 30.18 -19.74
C CYS A 565 -28.37 28.75 -19.18
N THR A 566 -28.71 27.77 -20.03
CA THR A 566 -28.68 26.35 -19.64
C THR A 566 -27.28 25.87 -19.28
N PHE A 567 -26.27 26.26 -20.05
CA PHE A 567 -24.87 25.98 -19.73
C PHE A 567 -24.44 26.58 -18.39
N SER A 568 -24.81 27.84 -18.11
CA SER A 568 -24.45 28.51 -16.85
C SER A 568 -25.08 27.81 -15.64
N VAL A 569 -26.34 27.38 -15.73
CA VAL A 569 -27.00 26.63 -14.65
C VAL A 569 -26.32 25.27 -14.45
N VAL A 570 -26.09 24.51 -15.52
CA VAL A 570 -25.52 23.16 -15.41
C VAL A 570 -24.05 23.22 -14.98
N SER A 571 -23.24 24.08 -15.58
CA SER A 571 -21.81 24.13 -15.33
C SER A 571 -21.46 24.89 -14.05
N TYR A 572 -21.91 26.14 -13.95
CA TYR A 572 -21.49 27.02 -12.86
C TYR A 572 -22.22 26.72 -11.55
N ILE A 573 -23.53 26.47 -11.61
CA ILE A 573 -24.31 26.19 -10.38
C ILE A 573 -24.18 24.71 -9.98
N LEU A 574 -24.35 23.78 -10.90
CA LEU A 574 -24.43 22.36 -10.54
C LEU A 574 -23.07 21.68 -10.49
N LEU A 575 -22.27 21.75 -11.57
CA LEU A 575 -20.99 21.03 -11.62
C LEU A 575 -19.94 21.61 -10.66
N LEU A 576 -19.82 22.95 -10.55
CA LEU A 576 -18.86 23.56 -9.63
C LEU A 576 -19.19 23.26 -8.17
N ASN A 577 -20.46 23.37 -7.77
CA ASN A 577 -20.89 23.05 -6.40
C ASN A 577 -20.72 21.56 -6.09
N LEU A 578 -20.98 20.68 -7.06
CA LEU A 578 -20.71 19.25 -6.91
C LEU A 578 -19.21 18.97 -6.73
N LEU A 579 -18.34 19.65 -7.49
CA LEU A 579 -16.88 19.53 -7.34
C LEU A 579 -16.44 19.97 -5.95
N ILE A 580 -16.94 21.11 -5.45
CA ILE A 580 -16.63 21.62 -4.10
C ILE A 580 -17.09 20.61 -3.04
N ALA A 581 -18.29 20.04 -3.18
CA ALA A 581 -18.81 19.04 -2.25
C ALA A 581 -17.92 17.77 -2.22
N MET A 582 -17.53 17.25 -3.39
CA MET A 582 -16.63 16.09 -3.46
C MET A 582 -15.25 16.38 -2.85
N MET A 583 -14.67 17.56 -3.14
CA MET A 583 -13.38 17.96 -2.57
C MET A 583 -13.45 18.17 -1.05
N SER A 584 -14.59 18.64 -0.53
CA SER A 584 -14.79 18.82 0.91
C SER A 584 -14.83 17.48 1.64
N ASP A 585 -15.54 16.48 1.11
CA ASP A 585 -15.56 15.12 1.69
C ASP A 585 -14.15 14.50 1.70
N THR A 586 -13.40 14.64 0.60
CA THR A 586 -12.04 14.10 0.57
C THR A 586 -11.06 14.88 1.43
N HIS A 587 -11.20 16.20 1.56
CA HIS A 587 -10.47 16.99 2.56
C HIS A 587 -10.71 16.44 3.98
N TRP A 588 -11.97 16.24 4.37
CA TRP A 588 -12.32 15.74 5.69
C TRP A 588 -11.72 14.35 5.98
N ARG A 589 -11.92 13.40 5.06
CA ARG A 589 -11.41 12.03 5.19
C ARG A 589 -9.88 11.97 5.26
N VAL A 590 -9.19 12.84 4.52
CA VAL A 590 -7.72 12.90 4.53
C VAL A 590 -7.21 13.60 5.79
N ALA A 591 -7.93 14.61 6.29
CA ALA A 591 -7.57 15.30 7.53
C ALA A 591 -7.52 14.33 8.73
N GLN A 592 -8.46 13.38 8.81
CA GLN A 592 -8.47 12.35 9.86
C GLN A 592 -7.27 11.38 9.78
N GLU A 593 -6.75 11.11 8.58
CA GLU A 593 -5.63 10.19 8.35
C GLU A 593 -4.27 10.90 8.19
N ARG A 594 -4.24 12.23 8.38
CA ARG A 594 -3.11 13.07 7.94
C ARG A 594 -1.81 12.71 8.63
N ASP A 595 -1.86 12.41 9.92
CA ASP A 595 -0.67 12.15 10.73
C ASP A 595 -0.08 10.78 10.40
N GLU A 596 -0.91 9.75 10.20
CA GLU A 596 -0.49 8.41 9.76
C GLU A 596 0.20 8.49 8.38
N LEU A 597 -0.38 9.25 7.45
CA LEU A 597 0.13 9.44 6.10
C LEU A 597 1.43 10.25 6.08
N TRP A 598 1.48 11.34 6.83
CA TRP A 598 2.68 12.18 6.94
C TRP A 598 3.85 11.40 7.54
N ARG A 599 3.64 10.63 8.62
CA ARG A 599 4.69 9.76 9.17
C ARG A 599 5.20 8.75 8.16
N THR A 600 4.30 8.14 7.39
CA THR A 600 4.69 7.21 6.32
C THR A 600 5.57 7.90 5.28
N GLN A 601 5.28 9.16 4.93
CA GLN A 601 6.14 9.94 4.03
C GLN A 601 7.50 10.27 4.65
N VAL A 602 7.55 10.64 5.93
CA VAL A 602 8.81 10.90 6.64
C VAL A 602 9.68 9.64 6.68
N VAL A 603 9.09 8.47 6.91
CA VAL A 603 9.81 7.20 6.83
C VAL A 603 10.32 6.95 5.42
N ALA A 604 9.46 7.14 4.41
CA ALA A 604 9.84 6.96 3.01
C ALA A 604 10.98 7.89 2.58
N THR A 605 10.93 9.17 2.96
CA THR A 605 12.01 10.14 2.66
C THR A 605 13.28 9.81 3.43
N THR A 606 13.18 9.34 4.67
CA THR A 606 14.34 8.88 5.45
C THR A 606 15.03 7.71 4.77
N LEU A 607 14.27 6.69 4.35
CA LEU A 607 14.81 5.54 3.61
C LEU A 607 15.41 5.94 2.26
N MET A 608 14.78 6.88 1.55
CA MET A 608 15.30 7.42 0.29
C MET A 608 16.65 8.12 0.50
N LEU A 609 16.78 8.96 1.52
CA LEU A 609 18.03 9.64 1.85
C LEU A 609 19.12 8.66 2.29
N GLU A 610 18.77 7.70 3.15
CA GLU A 610 19.69 6.69 3.66
C GLU A 610 20.29 5.82 2.55
N ARG A 611 19.52 5.53 1.49
CA ARG A 611 20.02 4.78 0.33
C ARG A 611 20.88 5.60 -0.62
N ARG A 612 20.60 6.90 -0.75
CA ARG A 612 21.32 7.78 -1.70
C ARG A 612 22.59 8.36 -1.12
N LEU A 613 22.66 8.53 0.20
CA LEU A 613 23.83 9.06 0.87
C LEU A 613 24.88 7.95 1.12
N PRO A 614 26.18 8.26 0.97
CA PRO A 614 27.23 7.32 1.31
C PRO A 614 27.25 7.05 2.82
N ARG A 615 27.68 5.83 3.21
CA ARG A 615 27.70 5.36 4.61
C ARG A 615 28.52 6.24 5.57
N CYS A 616 29.44 7.07 5.07
CA CYS A 616 30.21 8.00 5.89
C CYS A 616 29.36 9.15 6.46
N LEU A 617 28.34 9.61 5.72
CA LEU A 617 27.46 10.71 6.14
C LEU A 617 26.31 10.24 7.01
N TRP A 618 25.98 8.94 6.95
CA TRP A 618 24.88 8.35 7.68
C TRP A 618 25.36 7.10 8.45
N PRO A 619 25.84 7.27 9.70
CA PRO A 619 26.27 6.14 10.50
C PRO A 619 25.08 5.25 10.90
N ARG A 620 25.37 3.96 11.10
CA ARG A 620 24.36 3.01 11.57
C ARG A 620 23.89 3.38 12.98
N LEU A 621 22.57 3.41 13.16
CA LEU A 621 21.95 3.73 14.44
C LEU A 621 21.77 2.48 15.30
N GLY A 622 21.87 2.67 16.62
CA GLY A 622 21.85 1.59 17.60
C GLY A 622 23.24 1.24 18.14
N VAL A 623 23.28 0.27 19.04
CA VAL A 623 24.50 -0.23 19.67
C VAL A 623 24.81 -1.61 19.13
N CYS A 624 26.06 -1.82 18.69
CA CYS A 624 26.54 -3.13 18.25
C CYS A 624 26.71 -4.05 19.47
N GLY A 625 26.08 -5.22 19.43
CA GLY A 625 26.11 -6.23 20.49
C GLY A 625 27.42 -7.00 20.61
N LEU A 626 28.28 -6.96 19.58
CA LEU A 626 29.49 -7.78 19.50
C LEU A 626 30.46 -7.53 20.67
N LEU A 627 30.62 -6.26 21.04
CA LEU A 627 31.49 -5.83 22.15
C LEU A 627 30.97 -6.29 23.52
N TYR A 628 29.70 -6.67 23.62
CA TYR A 628 29.01 -6.99 24.87
C TYR A 628 28.62 -8.47 24.97
N GLY A 629 29.09 -9.31 24.04
CA GLY A 629 28.74 -10.75 24.02
C GLY A 629 27.30 -11.04 23.58
N LEU A 630 26.58 -10.06 23.01
CA LEU A 630 25.21 -10.22 22.50
C LEU A 630 25.16 -10.64 21.02
N GLY A 631 26.28 -11.11 20.48
CA GLY A 631 26.43 -11.49 19.07
C GLY A 631 26.52 -10.30 18.11
N GLU A 632 26.57 -10.58 16.81
CA GLU A 632 26.70 -9.58 15.73
C GLU A 632 25.37 -8.85 15.40
N ARG A 633 24.54 -8.59 16.41
CA ARG A 633 23.25 -7.90 16.26
C ARG A 633 23.32 -6.47 16.73
N TRP A 634 22.40 -5.66 16.21
CA TRP A 634 22.28 -4.25 16.58
C TRP A 634 21.02 -4.03 17.39
N TYR A 635 21.17 -3.27 18.46
CA TYR A 635 20.11 -3.08 19.42
C TYR A 635 19.76 -1.60 19.61
N LEU A 636 18.48 -1.34 19.87
CA LEU A 636 17.99 -0.04 20.30
C LEU A 636 17.51 -0.13 21.75
N ARG A 637 18.09 0.69 22.62
CA ARG A 637 17.58 0.86 23.98
C ARG A 637 16.42 1.84 23.97
N VAL A 638 15.35 1.47 24.65
CA VAL A 638 14.13 2.24 24.80
C VAL A 638 13.73 2.23 26.26
N GLU A 639 13.54 3.42 26.82
CA GLU A 639 13.01 3.59 28.16
C GLU A 639 11.56 4.05 28.07
N ASP A 640 10.67 3.23 28.64
CA ASP A 640 9.26 3.50 28.69
C ASP A 640 8.82 3.77 30.13
N ARG A 641 7.95 4.76 30.32
CA ARG A 641 7.28 5.04 31.59
C ARG A 641 5.89 4.41 31.59
N ASN A 642 5.76 3.28 32.25
CA ASN A 642 4.53 2.52 32.45
C ASN A 642 3.84 2.94 33.75
N ASP A 643 3.25 4.15 33.76
CA ASP A 643 2.36 4.55 34.84
C ASP A 643 0.94 3.99 34.59
N PRO A 644 0.41 3.09 35.45
CA PRO A 644 -0.92 2.51 35.25
C PRO A 644 -2.04 3.56 35.33
N LEU A 645 -1.83 4.64 36.11
CA LEU A 645 -2.76 5.77 36.17
C LEU A 645 -2.74 6.59 34.87
N VAL A 646 -1.56 6.85 34.31
CA VAL A 646 -1.43 7.57 33.03
C VAL A 646 -1.98 6.72 31.88
N GLN A 647 -1.83 5.40 31.90
CA GLN A 647 -2.48 4.52 30.93
C GLN A 647 -4.00 4.51 31.07
N LYS A 648 -4.55 4.44 32.29
CA LYS A 648 -5.99 4.57 32.52
C LYS A 648 -6.50 5.93 32.06
N MET A 649 -5.80 7.02 32.40
CA MET A 649 -6.15 8.38 31.98
C MET A 649 -6.09 8.53 30.46
N ARG A 650 -5.06 7.98 29.79
CA ARG A 650 -4.95 7.98 28.34
C ARG A 650 -6.09 7.18 27.67
N ARG A 651 -6.51 6.06 28.28
CA ARG A 651 -7.70 5.30 27.83
C ARG A 651 -9.00 6.08 28.03
N TYR A 652 -9.16 6.76 29.17
CA TYR A 652 -10.31 7.64 29.41
C TYR A 652 -10.35 8.78 28.38
N VAL A 653 -9.24 9.51 28.19
CA VAL A 653 -9.13 10.59 27.20
C VAL A 653 -9.43 10.08 25.78
N GLN A 654 -8.94 8.91 25.39
CA GLN A 654 -9.24 8.30 24.08
C GLN A 654 -10.69 7.83 23.93
N ALA A 655 -11.34 7.40 25.02
CA ALA A 655 -12.76 7.05 25.01
C ALA A 655 -13.60 8.32 24.85
N PHE A 656 -13.29 9.37 25.62
CA PHE A 656 -13.99 10.66 25.54
C PHE A 656 -13.73 11.41 24.23
N SER A 657 -12.55 11.29 23.61
CA SER A 657 -12.29 11.90 22.29
C SER A 657 -13.07 11.20 21.18
N LYS A 658 -13.26 9.88 21.27
CA LYS A 658 -14.14 9.13 20.33
C LYS A 658 -15.61 9.50 20.51
N ASP A 659 -16.04 9.71 21.76
CA ASP A 659 -17.39 10.14 22.05
C ASP A 659 -17.62 11.60 21.62
N GLU A 660 -16.61 12.49 21.69
CA GLU A 660 -16.68 13.85 21.14
C GLU A 660 -16.75 13.86 19.60
N ASP A 661 -16.03 12.97 18.91
CA ASP A 661 -16.13 12.83 17.46
C ASP A 661 -17.52 12.29 17.06
N GLN A 662 -18.11 11.37 17.83
CA GLN A 662 -19.48 10.88 17.63
C GLN A 662 -20.56 11.87 18.07
N SER A 663 -20.29 12.72 19.06
CA SER A 663 -21.22 13.75 19.51
C SER A 663 -21.23 14.96 18.57
N LYS A 664 -20.09 15.31 17.96
CA LYS A 664 -20.04 16.32 16.87
C LYS A 664 -20.80 15.85 15.62
N GLU A 665 -20.72 14.57 15.27
CA GLU A 665 -21.56 13.98 14.20
C GLU A 665 -23.07 14.01 14.52
N ARG A 666 -23.46 14.03 15.81
CA ARG A 666 -24.86 14.19 16.24
C ARG A 666 -25.29 15.65 16.35
N GLU A 667 -24.42 16.53 16.86
CA GLU A 667 -24.69 17.97 16.99
C GLU A 667 -24.73 18.70 15.63
N GLU A 668 -24.05 18.21 14.59
CA GLU A 668 -24.22 18.71 13.21
C GLU A 668 -25.54 18.26 12.56
N MET A 669 -26.21 17.21 13.07
CA MET A 669 -27.58 16.85 12.66
C MET A 669 -28.68 17.55 13.48
N GLU A 670 -28.37 18.05 14.68
CA GLU A 670 -29.38 18.64 15.59
C GLU A 670 -29.33 20.17 15.70
N ASN A 671 -28.34 20.87 15.12
CA ASN A 671 -28.30 22.35 15.14
C ASN A 671 -29.17 23.00 14.04
N THR A 672 -30.45 22.65 14.04
CA THR A 672 -31.55 23.59 13.81
C THR A 672 -32.42 23.56 15.07
N ASP A 673 -31.96 24.18 16.16
CA ASP A 673 -32.80 25.02 17.04
C ASP A 673 -32.08 25.43 18.35
N THR A 674 -31.96 26.76 18.50
CA THR A 674 -31.95 27.54 19.76
C THR A 674 -30.79 27.50 20.78
N SER A 675 -30.06 28.63 20.77
CA SER A 675 -29.60 29.50 21.88
C SER A 675 -28.86 28.96 23.13
N LYS A 676 -27.67 29.56 23.33
CA LYS A 676 -26.65 29.44 24.38
C LYS A 676 -27.07 29.81 25.82
N GLY A 677 -26.36 29.22 26.78
CA GLY A 677 -26.00 29.82 28.08
C GLY A 677 -24.51 29.53 28.43
N PRO A 678 -23.71 30.46 28.96
CA PRO A 678 -22.26 30.28 29.14
C PRO A 678 -21.89 29.94 30.60
N GLY A 679 -20.91 29.06 30.78
CA GLY A 679 -20.26 28.86 32.08
C GLY A 679 -19.51 27.55 32.18
N ASN A 680 -18.30 27.49 31.62
CA ASN A 680 -17.19 26.61 32.07
C ASN A 680 -15.93 26.70 31.21
N LEU A 681 -15.91 27.46 30.10
CA LEU A 681 -14.76 27.51 29.17
C LEU A 681 -13.44 28.02 29.80
N ALA A 682 -13.50 28.82 30.86
CA ALA A 682 -12.32 29.46 31.45
C ALA A 682 -11.42 28.50 32.25
N PHE A 683 -11.98 27.43 32.83
CA PHE A 683 -11.18 26.44 33.58
C PHE A 683 -10.47 25.44 32.65
N TRP A 684 -11.04 25.19 31.46
CA TRP A 684 -10.52 24.20 30.50
C TRP A 684 -9.41 24.73 29.60
N HIS A 685 -9.35 26.04 29.34
CA HIS A 685 -8.24 26.64 28.59
C HIS A 685 -6.91 26.60 29.33
N MET A 686 -6.92 26.55 30.67
CA MET A 686 -5.71 26.47 31.48
C MET A 686 -5.09 25.05 31.48
N ILE A 687 -5.90 24.01 31.26
CA ILE A 687 -5.44 22.62 31.19
C ILE A 687 -4.89 22.28 29.80
N HIS A 688 -5.45 22.86 28.74
CA HIS A 688 -4.99 22.64 27.36
C HIS A 688 -3.59 23.22 27.09
N HIS A 689 -3.17 24.26 27.81
CA HIS A 689 -1.83 24.85 27.65
C HIS A 689 -0.73 24.07 28.36
N ASN A 690 -1.03 23.33 29.44
CA ASN A 690 -0.05 22.53 30.16
C ASN A 690 0.24 21.16 29.54
N SER A 691 -0.57 20.68 28.59
CA SER A 691 -0.39 19.38 27.93
C SER A 691 0.37 19.45 26.60
N LEU A 692 0.70 20.65 26.10
CA LEU A 692 1.29 20.87 24.77
C LEU A 692 2.62 21.64 24.75
N GLY A 693 3.30 21.82 25.89
CA GLY A 693 4.63 22.44 25.87
C GLY A 693 5.47 22.17 27.11
N LEU A 694 6.36 21.20 27.03
CA LEU A 694 7.63 21.13 27.78
C LEU A 694 8.65 20.31 26.95
N ASP A 695 8.99 20.81 25.77
CA ASP A 695 10.37 20.79 25.29
C ASP A 695 10.90 22.20 25.61
N MET A 696 11.38 22.41 26.84
CA MET A 696 12.09 23.64 27.20
C MET A 696 13.53 23.50 26.71
N GLU A 697 13.87 24.29 25.69
CA GLU A 697 15.25 24.64 25.34
C GLU A 697 15.94 25.22 26.59
N GLN A 698 17.15 24.74 26.88
CA GLN A 698 18.03 25.35 27.88
C GLN A 698 18.53 26.67 27.31
N GLU A 699 18.05 27.80 27.83
CA GLU A 699 18.75 29.08 27.71
C GLU A 699 19.90 29.09 28.74
N GLU A 700 21.10 29.36 28.26
CA GLU A 700 22.31 29.58 29.08
C GLU A 700 22.21 30.96 29.77
N ASP A 701 22.25 30.96 31.10
CA ASP A 701 22.44 32.17 31.90
C ASP A 701 23.92 32.58 31.88
N ASP A 702 24.26 33.60 31.08
CA ASP A 702 25.52 34.35 31.23
C ASP A 702 25.37 35.35 32.38
N GLN A 703 25.96 35.01 33.53
CA GLN A 703 26.25 35.95 34.62
C GLN A 703 27.52 36.73 34.29
N GLU A 704 27.40 37.99 33.87
CA GLU A 704 28.49 38.95 33.94
C GLU A 704 28.61 39.56 35.35
N VAL A 705 29.79 39.33 35.93
CA VAL A 705 30.29 39.95 37.14
C VAL A 705 30.98 41.26 36.76
N ARG A 706 30.49 42.35 37.37
CA ARG A 706 31.05 43.72 37.54
C ARG A 706 30.81 44.77 36.47
#